data_AF-F4PY33-F1
#
_entry.id   AF-F4PY33-F1
#
_cell.length_a   1.000
_cell.length_b   1.000
_cell.length_c   1.000
_cell.angle_alpha   90.00
_cell.angle_beta   90.00
_cell.angle_gamma   90.00
#
_symmetry.space_group_name_H-M   'P 1'
#
loop_
_entity.id
_entity.type
_entity.pdbx_description
1 polymer ?
#
loop_
_entity_poly.entity_id
_entity_poly.type
_entity_poly.pdbx_seq_one_letter_code
_entity_poly.pdbx_strand_id
1 'polypeptide(L)'
;MRQRKNTFQFANKNNYSNSLTTTNNNSDSNNNNDDDDNDEDDNEETTTTSTTTNTVNVEHVTKRQRKNNGMTFNSNNNNNPATTVIGGSYQFNNNNKRIHFDDDDEEKDKSRTSYKEDELKSKLKKDLLVICERLDIRATMNQTKDTIVKNIIKIQNDRFQYKTKMIDNNPLCNFNKGLLEYSLPWPIIGRILDLVWTESSICTCYYSHKFINSIQTQSPSNYQLFYHFQMWPVYQPLLDMYKESRMKCPMHTYHYLNDIYPSINIGGPFVCYSNNDRNQWRYQLLGISKRVNQFLSSKYFNNVRLVFNQDLWGHINNQYCPIKTPKQLTIVQSYDYQNFAGLNTLTFASVAKLTISEGLYIPPAYHKGMQDMFRNITSLTLRGYLKMRPQFLTKFKNLTSIKITCVPRKRNRQEFLDVLQPGIVKLILPIAWCAEPATLSTDLANTIQVSNIIPPLQMPNLHTFHIPPTTHFPSYDTSSSFNHPKIKKIVNHNFPTSTFTSLPPPTVETLKFVRDHSNNNFNTDIFSELNVKQLMIQSHYEISDKTINDFKRCGYEYHGTIFKATKRWLNFIKTTTPTPDITIETTPPEIIQVPTTSTTVNNSTLPNYLIEKIFRYSWNSYYCTCEIETNTLNPNQYHYQITDYVKQAKEFVVAKSICPIHKYILPSFGTYRYESVLKQINQRRFGLTLTCKRLFEYISNRLVNRVAFSYEESEISKYHQHFSNQYCLIGKSIKSLTIDSYHNSGDQSWEFLDLHHYSNVQHFMYESCNPYFFTNIGNFIQSLSRLQFITSLDLSHMKIDPGSASALHKLKDIPLRKLYYFYPDNQFLFKQQQQQQQQDDDDPNRWRLTQSLEAVSINSFDVISKLDRLPKLRHLRIIIDNSPYPQNVSLTDQQIQTQLPSNITKLSFKDTNIAQITTYSTSNYQRPFIPHQSNFEFIGTFYSSTRITNALHHTWVYQRKKEYNIN
;
A
#
# COMPACT_ATOMS: atom_id res chain seq x y z
N MET A 1 -15.26 -11.52 -36.65
CA MET A 1 -14.72 -10.19 -36.29
C MET A 1 -14.88 -9.22 -37.46
N ARG A 2 -15.80 -8.24 -37.38
CA ARG A 2 -15.93 -7.17 -38.40
C ARG A 2 -15.34 -5.87 -37.87
N GLN A 3 -14.51 -5.25 -38.71
CA GLN A 3 -13.63 -4.12 -38.45
C GLN A 3 -14.39 -2.79 -38.37
N ARG A 4 -13.99 -1.89 -37.46
CA ARG A 4 -14.12 -0.44 -37.66
C ARG A 4 -12.83 0.04 -38.34
N LYS A 5 -12.91 0.47 -39.60
CA LYS A 5 -11.86 1.22 -40.29
C LYS A 5 -12.08 2.70 -39.96
N ASN A 6 -11.19 3.31 -39.20
CA ASN A 6 -11.02 4.76 -39.21
C ASN A 6 -10.04 5.09 -40.34
N THR A 7 -10.56 5.52 -41.48
CA THR A 7 -9.76 6.07 -42.58
C THR A 7 -9.56 7.56 -42.36
N PHE A 8 -8.33 7.97 -42.04
CA PHE A 8 -7.86 9.32 -42.33
C PHE A 8 -7.35 9.33 -43.78
N GLN A 9 -8.09 9.95 -44.70
CA GLN A 9 -7.60 10.25 -46.03
C GLN A 9 -6.98 11.65 -46.02
N PHE A 10 -5.69 11.74 -46.35
CA PHE A 10 -5.06 13.01 -46.71
C PHE A 10 -5.56 13.41 -48.10
N ALA A 11 -6.37 14.47 -48.17
CA ALA A 11 -6.78 15.07 -49.42
C ALA A 11 -5.60 15.88 -50.01
N ASN A 12 -5.05 15.39 -51.11
CA ASN A 12 -4.09 16.10 -51.94
C ASN A 12 -4.87 16.99 -52.92
N LYS A 13 -4.80 18.32 -52.77
CA LYS A 13 -5.44 19.29 -53.67
C LYS A 13 -4.51 19.58 -54.84
N ASN A 14 -4.82 19.05 -56.02
CA ASN A 14 -4.36 19.60 -57.29
C ASN A 14 -5.47 20.46 -57.91
N ASN A 15 -5.07 21.62 -58.42
CA ASN A 15 -5.87 22.58 -59.16
C ASN A 15 -6.51 21.94 -60.40
N TYR A 16 -7.80 22.15 -60.63
CA TYR A 16 -8.36 22.50 -61.95
C TYR A 16 -9.73 23.18 -61.78
N SER A 17 -9.93 24.20 -62.59
CA SER A 17 -11.08 25.08 -62.76
C SER A 17 -12.31 24.39 -63.37
N ASN A 18 -13.51 24.62 -62.84
CA ASN A 18 -14.65 25.24 -63.55
C ASN A 18 -16.00 25.10 -62.79
N SER A 19 -16.62 26.28 -62.58
CA SER A 19 -18.03 26.64 -62.81
C SER A 19 -19.20 25.95 -62.06
N LEU A 20 -20.07 26.85 -61.55
CA LEU A 20 -21.52 26.79 -61.30
C LEU A 20 -22.07 26.24 -59.95
N THR A 21 -22.45 27.22 -59.12
CA THR A 21 -23.74 27.42 -58.42
C THR A 21 -24.42 26.22 -57.74
N THR A 22 -24.44 26.19 -56.40
CA THR A 22 -25.69 26.25 -55.60
C THR A 22 -25.43 26.42 -54.10
N THR A 23 -26.30 27.24 -53.49
CA THR A 23 -26.64 27.48 -52.08
C THR A 23 -26.07 26.54 -51.00
N ASN A 24 -25.36 27.13 -50.03
CA ASN A 24 -24.88 26.48 -48.80
C ASN A 24 -25.56 27.10 -47.57
N ASN A 25 -26.29 26.29 -46.80
CA ASN A 25 -26.72 26.58 -45.43
C ASN A 25 -25.57 26.18 -44.49
N ASN A 26 -24.99 27.16 -43.78
CA ASN A 26 -23.99 26.93 -42.74
C ASN A 26 -24.67 26.44 -41.45
N SER A 27 -24.24 25.29 -40.95
CA SER A 27 -24.34 24.92 -39.53
C SER A 27 -22.95 24.53 -39.05
N ASP A 28 -22.21 25.50 -38.52
CA ASP A 28 -20.94 25.28 -37.83
C ASP A 28 -21.21 24.66 -36.46
N SER A 29 -20.69 23.46 -36.22
CA SER A 29 -20.57 22.87 -34.89
C SER A 29 -19.08 22.83 -34.52
N ASN A 30 -18.65 23.80 -33.70
CA ASN A 30 -17.33 23.81 -33.07
C ASN A 30 -17.44 23.08 -31.72
N ASN A 31 -16.72 21.96 -31.58
CA ASN A 31 -16.50 21.26 -30.33
C ASN A 31 -15.11 21.60 -29.78
N ASN A 32 -15.06 22.36 -28.69
CA ASN A 32 -13.90 22.49 -27.79
C ASN A 32 -14.44 22.33 -26.37
N ASN A 33 -13.92 21.38 -25.59
CA ASN A 33 -14.11 21.28 -24.12
C ASN A 33 -12.90 20.56 -23.52
N ASP A 34 -12.10 21.28 -22.73
CA ASP A 34 -10.98 20.80 -21.90
C ASP A 34 -11.30 21.22 -20.46
N ASP A 35 -11.42 20.29 -19.51
CA ASP A 35 -11.83 20.64 -18.13
C ASP A 35 -11.22 19.71 -17.07
N ASP A 36 -10.38 20.26 -16.20
CA ASP A 36 -9.71 19.65 -15.03
C ASP A 36 -10.59 19.83 -13.77
N ASP A 37 -10.44 19.05 -12.69
CA ASP A 37 -11.31 19.18 -11.49
C ASP A 37 -10.94 20.40 -10.59
N ASN A 38 -11.06 21.59 -11.16
CA ASN A 38 -11.87 22.65 -10.58
C ASN A 38 -13.25 22.56 -11.25
N ASP A 39 -14.36 22.78 -10.54
CA ASP A 39 -15.59 23.03 -11.29
C ASP A 39 -15.52 24.48 -11.79
N GLU A 40 -15.71 24.67 -13.11
CA GLU A 40 -15.68 25.88 -13.98
C GLU A 40 -14.44 25.84 -14.92
N ASP A 41 -14.60 25.47 -16.21
CA ASP A 41 -15.35 26.10 -17.32
C ASP A 41 -15.20 27.65 -17.38
N ASP A 42 -14.01 28.13 -17.71
CA ASP A 42 -13.77 29.52 -18.15
C ASP A 42 -14.17 29.66 -19.65
N ASN A 43 -15.45 29.94 -19.92
CA ASN A 43 -15.84 30.70 -21.10
C ASN A 43 -15.96 32.18 -20.68
N GLU A 44 -15.05 33.04 -21.16
CA GLU A 44 -15.20 34.50 -21.06
C GLU A 44 -16.44 34.93 -21.86
N GLU A 45 -17.59 35.08 -21.20
CA GLU A 45 -18.70 35.85 -21.74
C GLU A 45 -18.43 37.33 -21.45
N THR A 46 -17.87 38.02 -22.43
CA THR A 46 -17.60 39.46 -22.38
C THR A 46 -18.94 40.20 -22.20
N THR A 47 -19.22 40.67 -20.99
CA THR A 47 -20.33 41.61 -20.76
C THR A 47 -19.88 42.99 -21.24
N THR A 48 -20.26 43.35 -22.47
CA THR A 48 -20.06 44.69 -23.02
C THR A 48 -20.88 45.70 -22.22
N THR A 49 -20.23 46.34 -21.24
CA THR A 49 -20.73 47.60 -20.66
C THR A 49 -20.07 48.74 -21.42
N SER A 50 -20.80 49.33 -22.35
CA SER A 50 -20.37 50.46 -23.16
C SER A 50 -19.96 51.64 -22.26
N THR A 51 -18.65 51.83 -22.10
CA THR A 51 -18.10 53.08 -21.55
C THR A 51 -17.28 53.73 -22.65
N THR A 52 -17.81 54.81 -23.20
CA THR A 52 -17.23 55.61 -24.27
C THR A 52 -16.01 56.35 -23.73
N THR A 53 -14.81 56.02 -24.21
CA THR A 53 -13.63 56.88 -24.04
C THR A 53 -12.91 57.05 -25.37
N ASN A 54 -12.85 58.32 -25.78
CA ASN A 54 -12.28 58.84 -27.02
C ASN A 54 -10.80 58.47 -27.19
N THR A 55 -10.48 57.81 -28.30
CA THR A 55 -9.12 57.61 -28.80
C THR A 55 -8.71 58.78 -29.69
N VAL A 56 -7.66 59.52 -29.27
CA VAL A 56 -6.91 60.44 -30.14
C VAL A 56 -5.72 59.68 -30.72
N ASN A 57 -5.67 59.60 -32.05
CA ASN A 57 -4.55 59.10 -32.83
C ASN A 57 -3.34 60.03 -32.71
N VAL A 58 -2.17 59.47 -32.40
CA VAL A 58 -0.88 60.04 -32.82
C VAL A 58 0.03 58.90 -33.28
N GLU A 59 0.36 58.92 -34.57
CA GLU A 59 1.44 58.15 -35.18
C GLU A 59 2.78 58.55 -34.56
N HIS A 60 3.65 57.58 -34.27
CA HIS A 60 5.09 57.86 -34.34
C HIS A 60 5.93 56.61 -34.61
N VAL A 61 6.57 56.65 -35.78
CA VAL A 61 7.76 55.88 -36.16
C VAL A 61 8.91 56.21 -35.20
N THR A 62 9.63 55.21 -34.69
CA THR A 62 11.04 55.40 -34.31
C THR A 62 11.92 54.17 -34.52
N LYS A 63 13.04 54.44 -35.20
CA LYS A 63 14.21 53.59 -35.45
C LYS A 63 14.98 53.27 -34.17
N ARG A 64 15.71 52.14 -34.21
CA ARG A 64 16.81 51.74 -33.32
C ARG A 64 17.78 52.89 -33.00
N GLN A 65 18.18 53.02 -31.73
CA GLN A 65 19.55 53.31 -31.32
C GLN A 65 19.84 52.73 -29.93
N ARG A 66 20.93 51.96 -29.82
CA ARG A 66 21.53 51.52 -28.55
C ARG A 66 22.37 52.68 -28.01
N LYS A 67 22.17 53.06 -26.74
CA LYS A 67 23.18 53.73 -25.92
C LYS A 67 23.24 53.10 -24.54
N ASN A 68 24.44 52.65 -24.19
CA ASN A 68 24.88 52.43 -22.82
C ASN A 68 24.82 53.76 -22.06
N ASN A 69 24.40 53.72 -20.79
CA ASN A 69 24.98 54.54 -19.73
C ASN A 69 24.72 53.87 -18.39
N GLY A 70 25.81 53.67 -17.63
CA GLY A 70 25.76 53.27 -16.24
C GLY A 70 25.34 54.44 -15.35
N MET A 71 24.65 54.12 -14.26
CA MET A 71 24.49 55.01 -13.13
C MET A 71 24.69 54.22 -11.84
N THR A 72 25.66 54.68 -11.09
CA THR A 72 26.00 54.37 -9.70
C THR A 72 24.87 54.79 -8.77
N PHE A 73 24.60 53.97 -7.74
CA PHE A 73 24.00 54.47 -6.51
C PHE A 73 24.80 54.01 -5.30
N ASN A 74 25.17 55.02 -4.54
CA ASN A 74 25.92 55.04 -3.30
C ASN A 74 24.94 54.78 -2.14
N SER A 75 25.29 53.94 -1.17
CA SER A 75 24.79 54.10 0.19
C SER A 75 25.70 53.41 1.21
N ASN A 76 26.30 54.25 2.04
CA ASN A 76 27.00 53.92 3.27
C ASN A 76 26.03 53.28 4.28
N ASN A 77 26.46 52.21 4.96
CA ASN A 77 26.59 52.31 6.42
C ASN A 77 27.48 51.22 7.02
N ASN A 78 28.40 51.68 7.85
CA ASN A 78 29.30 50.90 8.69
C ASN A 78 28.52 50.17 9.80
N ASN A 79 28.89 48.90 10.06
CA ASN A 79 29.43 48.50 11.36
C ASN A 79 29.92 47.05 11.31
N ASN A 80 31.23 46.92 11.43
CA ASN A 80 31.98 45.70 11.74
C ASN A 80 31.99 45.52 13.28
N PRO A 81 32.22 44.32 13.85
CA PRO A 81 33.57 43.77 13.80
C PRO A 81 33.69 42.25 13.57
N ALA A 82 34.64 41.94 12.68
CA ALA A 82 35.74 41.01 12.86
C ALA A 82 35.43 39.54 13.15
N THR A 83 35.60 38.69 12.12
CA THR A 83 36.45 37.50 12.24
C THR A 83 37.03 37.10 10.87
N THR A 84 38.35 37.27 10.76
CA THR A 84 39.37 36.58 9.97
C THR A 84 38.97 35.69 8.77
N VAL A 85 39.26 36.22 7.57
CA VAL A 85 40.14 35.66 6.50
C VAL A 85 40.46 34.16 6.58
N ILE A 86 40.12 33.42 5.51
CA ILE A 86 41.05 32.65 4.65
C ILE A 86 40.44 32.58 3.24
N GLY A 87 41.25 32.94 2.25
CA GLY A 87 40.85 33.16 0.87
C GLY A 87 40.76 31.89 0.01
N GLY A 88 40.17 32.09 -1.18
CA GLY A 88 40.11 31.11 -2.25
C GLY A 88 39.41 31.72 -3.47
N SER A 89 40.15 32.49 -4.26
CA SER A 89 39.67 33.05 -5.52
C SER A 89 39.55 31.97 -6.59
N TYR A 90 38.35 31.72 -7.11
CA TYR A 90 38.17 31.03 -8.38
C TYR A 90 37.47 31.96 -9.37
N GLN A 91 38.27 32.50 -10.31
CA GLN A 91 37.78 33.05 -11.57
C GLN A 91 37.27 31.90 -12.43
N PHE A 92 35.97 31.90 -12.74
CA PHE A 92 35.41 31.00 -13.75
C PHE A 92 35.61 31.60 -15.14
N ASN A 93 36.52 30.97 -15.88
CA ASN A 93 36.77 31.18 -17.30
C ASN A 93 35.75 30.36 -18.11
N ASN A 94 34.93 31.02 -18.91
CA ASN A 94 33.96 30.40 -19.82
C ASN A 94 34.69 29.96 -21.09
N ASN A 95 34.91 28.65 -21.25
CA ASN A 95 35.15 28.07 -22.57
C ASN A 95 34.47 26.70 -22.67
N ASN A 96 33.57 26.60 -23.66
CA ASN A 96 32.92 25.37 -24.10
C ASN A 96 33.98 24.33 -24.47
N LYS A 97 34.19 23.34 -23.60
CA LYS A 97 34.85 22.09 -23.95
C LYS A 97 33.86 20.97 -23.74
N ARG A 98 33.57 20.27 -24.84
CA ARG A 98 32.76 19.05 -24.94
C ARG A 98 33.27 18.08 -23.87
N ILE A 99 32.43 17.79 -22.86
CA ILE A 99 32.76 16.86 -21.78
C ILE A 99 32.79 15.46 -22.41
N HIS A 100 33.99 14.88 -22.45
CA HIS A 100 34.20 13.44 -22.58
C HIS A 100 33.88 12.85 -21.21
N PHE A 101 32.85 12.01 -21.13
CA PHE A 101 32.58 11.19 -19.95
C PHE A 101 33.34 9.89 -20.15
N ASP A 102 34.56 9.85 -19.62
CA ASP A 102 35.23 8.59 -19.32
C ASP A 102 35.20 8.44 -17.79
N ASP A 103 34.85 7.20 -17.40
CA ASP A 103 34.93 6.58 -16.08
C ASP A 103 33.68 6.60 -15.16
N ASP A 104 33.32 5.35 -14.79
CA ASP A 104 32.47 4.87 -13.69
C ASP A 104 30.94 4.78 -13.84
N ASP A 105 30.47 4.05 -14.87
CA ASP A 105 29.12 3.43 -14.87
C ASP A 105 29.06 2.15 -15.74
N GLU A 106 29.84 1.11 -15.40
CA GLU A 106 29.95 -0.15 -16.15
C GLU A 106 28.73 -1.11 -16.04
N GLU A 107 27.60 -0.68 -15.45
CA GLU A 107 26.43 -1.56 -15.25
C GLU A 107 25.18 -1.27 -16.09
N LYS A 108 25.23 -0.30 -17.02
CA LYS A 108 24.04 0.12 -17.81
C LYS A 108 24.18 -0.01 -19.33
N ASP A 109 24.60 -1.16 -19.86
CA ASP A 109 24.20 -1.53 -21.24
C ASP A 109 24.30 -3.03 -21.61
N LYS A 110 23.99 -3.94 -20.66
CA LYS A 110 23.99 -5.40 -20.94
C LYS A 110 22.88 -5.88 -21.89
N SER A 111 21.97 -5.01 -22.34
CA SER A 111 20.85 -5.37 -23.24
C SER A 111 21.15 -5.22 -24.75
N ARG A 112 22.37 -4.82 -25.14
CA ARG A 112 22.68 -4.50 -26.54
C ARG A 112 23.85 -5.26 -27.18
N THR A 113 24.23 -6.42 -26.64
CA THR A 113 25.26 -7.24 -27.27
C THR A 113 24.72 -7.88 -28.56
N SER A 114 25.05 -7.30 -29.72
CA SER A 114 24.85 -7.95 -31.03
C SER A 114 25.87 -9.08 -31.16
N TYR A 115 25.43 -10.31 -31.30
CA TYR A 115 26.32 -11.47 -31.36
C TYR A 115 26.78 -11.69 -32.81
N LYS A 116 28.08 -11.89 -33.03
CA LYS A 116 28.59 -12.30 -34.34
C LYS A 116 28.49 -13.82 -34.48
N GLU A 117 28.34 -14.32 -35.72
CA GLU A 117 28.21 -15.76 -35.97
C GLU A 117 29.40 -16.56 -35.42
N ASP A 118 30.62 -16.07 -35.62
CA ASP A 118 31.84 -16.74 -35.13
C ASP A 118 31.93 -16.74 -33.60
N GLU A 119 31.40 -15.70 -32.94
CA GLU A 119 31.30 -15.62 -31.49
C GLU A 119 30.31 -16.66 -30.94
N LEU A 120 29.19 -16.87 -31.63
CA LEU A 120 28.21 -17.89 -31.26
C LEU A 120 28.74 -19.30 -31.56
N LYS A 121 29.47 -19.48 -32.66
CA LYS A 121 30.11 -20.75 -33.01
C LYS A 121 31.22 -21.14 -32.03
N SER A 122 31.89 -20.20 -31.38
CA SER A 122 32.92 -20.49 -30.38
C SER A 122 32.34 -20.85 -28.99
N LYS A 123 31.15 -20.35 -28.63
CA LYS A 123 30.48 -20.64 -27.34
C LYS A 123 30.04 -22.10 -27.20
N LEU A 124 29.96 -22.63 -25.97
CA LEU A 124 29.46 -23.99 -25.76
C LEU A 124 27.94 -24.04 -26.00
N LYS A 125 27.41 -25.23 -26.30
CA LYS A 125 25.97 -25.41 -26.55
C LYS A 125 25.10 -24.97 -25.37
N LYS A 126 25.59 -25.16 -24.13
CA LYS A 126 24.92 -24.69 -22.90
C LYS A 126 24.81 -23.16 -22.86
N ASP A 127 25.88 -22.46 -23.25
CA ASP A 127 25.90 -20.99 -23.27
C ASP A 127 24.96 -20.44 -24.34
N LEU A 128 24.87 -21.13 -25.49
CA LEU A 128 23.91 -20.79 -26.54
C LEU A 128 22.46 -20.94 -26.09
N LEU A 129 22.14 -21.94 -25.25
CA LEU A 129 20.80 -22.08 -24.67
C LEU A 129 20.47 -20.93 -23.69
N VAL A 130 21.44 -20.47 -22.89
CA VAL A 130 21.27 -19.30 -22.03
C VAL A 130 21.05 -18.03 -22.86
N ILE A 131 21.76 -17.87 -23.99
CA ILE A 131 21.53 -16.77 -24.93
C ILE A 131 20.14 -16.87 -25.56
N CYS A 132 19.70 -18.06 -25.96
CA CYS A 132 18.36 -18.30 -26.47
C CYS A 132 17.28 -17.94 -25.44
N GLU A 133 17.43 -18.33 -24.18
CA GLU A 133 16.50 -17.98 -23.10
C GLU A 133 16.40 -16.46 -22.90
N ARG A 134 17.55 -15.75 -22.89
CA ARG A 134 17.59 -14.28 -22.80
C ARG A 134 16.92 -13.59 -23.99
N LEU A 135 17.00 -14.18 -25.18
CA LEU A 135 16.43 -13.63 -26.41
C LEU A 135 14.98 -14.10 -26.67
N ASP A 136 14.40 -14.92 -25.80
CA ASP A 136 13.09 -15.57 -25.96
C ASP A 136 13.00 -16.46 -27.23
N ILE A 137 14.05 -17.26 -27.44
CA ILE A 137 14.17 -18.22 -28.54
C ILE A 137 13.99 -19.63 -27.99
N ARG A 138 12.96 -20.35 -28.44
CA ARG A 138 12.77 -21.77 -28.05
C ARG A 138 13.86 -22.63 -28.68
N ALA A 139 14.86 -22.99 -27.87
CA ALA A 139 15.90 -23.92 -28.23
C ALA A 139 15.94 -25.12 -27.27
N THR A 140 16.30 -26.30 -27.78
CA THR A 140 16.39 -27.53 -26.96
C THR A 140 17.75 -28.18 -27.13
N MET A 141 18.15 -29.01 -26.15
CA MET A 141 19.39 -29.79 -26.23
C MET A 141 19.42 -30.78 -27.41
N ASN A 142 18.28 -31.07 -28.04
CA ASN A 142 18.19 -31.97 -29.19
C ASN A 142 18.53 -31.27 -30.52
N GLN A 143 18.50 -29.94 -30.58
CA GLN A 143 18.89 -29.18 -31.79
C GLN A 143 20.40 -29.17 -31.95
N THR A 144 20.92 -29.17 -33.18
CA THR A 144 22.38 -29.04 -33.40
C THR A 144 22.85 -27.63 -33.04
N LYS A 145 24.14 -27.49 -32.70
CA LYS A 145 24.73 -26.20 -32.33
C LYS A 145 24.49 -25.14 -33.43
N ASP A 146 24.68 -25.52 -34.69
CA ASP A 146 24.48 -24.63 -35.84
C ASP A 146 23.02 -24.19 -36.01
N THR A 147 22.05 -25.06 -35.71
CA THR A 147 20.63 -24.68 -35.71
C THR A 147 20.33 -23.61 -34.66
N ILE A 148 20.89 -23.75 -33.46
CA ILE A 148 20.73 -22.77 -32.38
C ILE A 148 21.36 -21.42 -32.78
N VAL A 149 22.59 -21.44 -33.31
CA VAL A 149 23.29 -20.23 -33.81
C VAL A 149 22.48 -19.55 -34.92
N LYS A 150 21.99 -20.30 -35.92
CA LYS A 150 21.14 -19.75 -37.00
C LYS A 150 19.87 -19.09 -36.47
N ASN A 151 19.22 -19.69 -35.46
CA ASN A 151 18.01 -19.11 -34.86
C ASN A 151 18.29 -17.80 -34.12
N ILE A 152 19.41 -17.74 -33.37
CA ILE A 152 19.86 -16.50 -32.70
C ILE A 152 20.09 -15.39 -33.71
N ILE A 153 20.88 -15.65 -34.75
CA ILE A 153 21.19 -14.66 -35.81
C ILE A 153 19.92 -14.23 -36.53
N LYS A 154 19.04 -15.19 -36.88
CA LYS A 154 17.78 -14.89 -37.55
C LYS A 154 16.93 -13.93 -36.71
N ILE A 155 16.71 -14.21 -35.43
CA ILE A 155 15.89 -13.34 -34.57
C ILE A 155 16.55 -11.99 -34.32
N GLN A 156 17.88 -11.93 -34.20
CA GLN A 156 18.61 -10.66 -34.13
C GLN A 156 18.44 -9.84 -35.41
N ASN A 157 18.58 -10.48 -36.58
CA ASN A 157 18.41 -9.83 -37.87
C ASN A 157 16.94 -9.45 -38.14
N ASP A 158 15.97 -10.25 -37.70
CA ASP A 158 14.54 -9.95 -37.84
C ASP A 158 14.17 -8.75 -36.95
N ARG A 159 14.67 -8.70 -35.70
CA ARG A 159 14.52 -7.53 -34.82
C ARG A 159 15.21 -6.30 -35.39
N PHE A 160 16.42 -6.47 -35.94
CA PHE A 160 17.15 -5.40 -36.59
C PHE A 160 16.41 -4.90 -37.83
N GLN A 161 16.00 -5.77 -38.75
CA GLN A 161 15.21 -5.41 -39.93
C GLN A 161 13.87 -4.79 -39.55
N TYR A 162 13.18 -5.28 -38.51
CA TYR A 162 11.95 -4.66 -38.05
C TYR A 162 12.20 -3.23 -37.57
N LYS A 163 13.28 -3.02 -36.81
CA LYS A 163 13.71 -1.69 -36.35
C LYS A 163 14.15 -0.80 -37.52
N THR A 164 14.94 -1.32 -38.45
CA THR A 164 15.40 -0.61 -39.65
C THR A 164 14.23 -0.29 -40.57
N LYS A 165 13.27 -1.19 -40.80
CA LYS A 165 12.04 -0.90 -41.54
C LYS A 165 11.17 0.14 -40.83
N MET A 166 11.11 0.13 -39.49
CA MET A 166 10.43 1.19 -38.74
C MET A 166 11.15 2.54 -38.79
N ILE A 167 12.46 2.57 -39.04
CA ILE A 167 13.25 3.81 -39.15
C ILE A 167 13.30 4.29 -40.62
N ASP A 168 13.67 3.44 -41.56
CA ASP A 168 13.91 3.78 -42.96
C ASP A 168 12.63 3.88 -43.80
N ASN A 169 11.58 3.11 -43.48
CA ASN A 169 10.25 3.29 -44.11
C ASN A 169 9.35 4.24 -43.31
N ASN A 170 9.87 4.90 -42.27
CA ASN A 170 9.19 6.05 -41.72
C ASN A 170 9.47 7.24 -42.63
N PRO A 171 8.46 7.75 -43.38
CA PRO A 171 8.66 8.89 -44.27
C PRO A 171 9.25 10.11 -43.54
N LEU A 172 9.12 10.20 -42.21
CA LEU A 172 9.72 11.23 -41.37
C LEU A 172 11.26 11.17 -41.28
N CYS A 173 11.89 10.00 -41.44
CA CYS A 173 13.35 9.88 -41.40
C CYS A 173 14.02 10.25 -42.73
N ASN A 174 13.31 10.11 -43.85
CA ASN A 174 13.79 10.59 -45.16
C ASN A 174 13.81 12.12 -45.26
N PHE A 175 13.06 12.83 -44.41
CA PHE A 175 13.10 14.30 -44.32
C PHE A 175 14.41 14.85 -43.70
N ASN A 176 15.22 14.02 -43.04
CA ASN A 176 16.43 14.46 -42.31
C ASN A 176 17.76 14.21 -43.06
N LYS A 177 17.73 13.88 -44.36
CA LYS A 177 18.95 13.59 -45.15
C LYS A 177 19.57 14.81 -45.87
N GLY A 178 19.11 16.03 -45.59
CA GLY A 178 19.66 17.28 -46.15
C GLY A 178 20.20 18.23 -45.07
N LEU A 179 21.15 19.10 -45.45
CA LEU A 179 21.83 20.12 -44.62
C LEU A 179 20.91 21.16 -43.93
N LEU A 180 19.60 21.11 -44.17
CA LEU A 180 18.62 21.84 -43.38
C LEU A 180 18.12 20.91 -42.27
N GLU A 181 18.63 21.09 -41.06
CA GLU A 181 17.96 20.61 -39.84
C GLU A 181 16.59 21.30 -39.77
N TYR A 182 15.58 20.72 -40.40
CA TYR A 182 14.19 21.15 -40.25
C TYR A 182 13.72 20.78 -38.85
N SER A 183 14.12 21.58 -37.86
CA SER A 183 13.42 21.59 -36.58
C SER A 183 11.97 22.02 -36.84
N LEU A 184 11.01 21.19 -36.42
CA LEU A 184 9.60 21.56 -36.48
C LEU A 184 9.43 22.92 -35.79
N PRO A 185 8.67 23.87 -36.38
CA PRO A 185 8.34 25.12 -35.72
C PRO A 185 7.82 24.86 -34.30
N TRP A 186 8.25 25.67 -33.35
CA TRP A 186 7.88 25.49 -31.94
C TRP A 186 6.36 25.35 -31.69
N PRO A 187 5.45 26.08 -32.38
CA PRO A 187 4.02 25.85 -32.21
C PRO A 187 3.59 24.40 -32.50
N ILE A 188 4.23 23.73 -33.45
CA ILE A 188 3.98 22.32 -33.76
C ILE A 188 4.54 21.43 -32.65
N ILE A 189 5.77 21.69 -32.19
CA ILE A 189 6.38 20.94 -31.08
C ILE A 189 5.54 21.10 -29.80
N GLY A 190 5.14 22.31 -29.46
CA GLY A 190 4.28 22.61 -28.31
C GLY A 190 2.95 21.87 -28.40
N ARG A 191 2.30 21.86 -29.58
CA ARG A 191 1.07 21.09 -29.81
C ARG A 191 1.30 19.58 -29.68
N ILE A 192 2.40 19.04 -30.18
CA ILE A 192 2.73 17.61 -30.00
C ILE A 192 2.91 17.31 -28.51
N LEU A 193 3.68 18.12 -27.78
CA LEU A 193 3.88 17.97 -26.34
C LEU A 193 2.55 18.05 -25.58
N ASP A 194 1.66 18.94 -26.01
CA ASP A 194 0.32 19.05 -25.44
C ASP A 194 -0.49 17.79 -25.64
N LEU A 195 -0.68 17.36 -26.89
CA LEU A 195 -1.47 16.17 -27.21
C LEU A 195 -0.90 14.93 -26.51
N VAL A 196 0.43 14.80 -26.49
CA VAL A 196 1.12 13.72 -25.78
C VAL A 196 0.84 13.79 -24.27
N TRP A 197 0.77 14.97 -23.67
CA TRP A 197 0.51 15.13 -22.24
C TRP A 197 -0.98 14.97 -21.87
N THR A 198 -1.90 15.50 -22.68
CA THR A 198 -3.34 15.54 -22.39
C THR A 198 -4.08 14.32 -22.94
N GLU A 199 -3.91 13.95 -24.21
CA GLU A 199 -4.67 12.84 -24.82
C GLU A 199 -4.25 11.48 -24.28
N SER A 200 -3.04 11.35 -23.74
CA SER A 200 -2.64 10.14 -23.01
C SER A 200 -3.37 9.97 -21.66
N SER A 201 -4.24 10.91 -21.27
CA SER A 201 -5.09 10.84 -20.08
C SER A 201 -6.53 10.35 -20.35
N ILE A 202 -6.88 10.01 -21.59
CA ILE A 202 -8.17 9.37 -21.91
C ILE A 202 -7.91 7.91 -22.29
N CYS A 203 -8.63 6.99 -21.64
CA CYS A 203 -8.62 5.59 -22.02
C CYS A 203 -10.02 5.13 -22.42
N THR A 204 -10.13 4.61 -23.64
CA THR A 204 -11.36 4.00 -24.15
C THR A 204 -11.38 2.48 -23.98
N CYS A 205 -10.32 1.88 -23.41
CA CYS A 205 -10.29 0.45 -23.16
C CYS A 205 -11.28 0.04 -22.06
N TYR A 206 -11.83 -1.16 -22.19
CA TYR A 206 -12.65 -1.83 -21.20
C TYR A 206 -12.32 -3.33 -21.23
N TYR A 207 -12.76 -4.08 -20.21
CA TYR A 207 -12.55 -5.53 -20.13
C TYR A 207 -13.85 -6.29 -20.37
N SER A 208 -13.73 -7.56 -20.75
CA SER A 208 -14.91 -8.42 -20.75
C SER A 208 -15.37 -8.65 -19.31
N HIS A 209 -16.68 -8.67 -19.11
CA HIS A 209 -17.27 -8.95 -17.81
C HIS A 209 -16.92 -10.36 -17.32
N LYS A 210 -16.78 -11.33 -18.23
CA LYS A 210 -16.31 -12.70 -17.92
C LYS A 210 -14.93 -12.67 -17.26
N PHE A 211 -14.03 -11.83 -17.76
CA PHE A 211 -12.69 -11.66 -17.20
C PHE A 211 -12.71 -10.92 -15.86
N ILE A 212 -13.51 -9.85 -15.73
CA ILE A 212 -13.66 -9.16 -14.44
C ILE A 212 -14.24 -10.12 -13.39
N ASN A 213 -15.29 -10.88 -13.73
CA ASN A 213 -15.90 -11.83 -12.82
C ASN A 213 -14.97 -12.99 -12.46
N SER A 214 -14.16 -13.51 -13.38
CA SER A 214 -13.19 -14.55 -13.03
C SER A 214 -12.25 -14.02 -11.96
N ILE A 215 -11.69 -12.82 -12.13
CA ILE A 215 -10.85 -12.18 -11.11
C ILE A 215 -11.61 -11.94 -9.79
N GLN A 216 -12.83 -11.40 -9.85
CA GLN A 216 -13.60 -10.99 -8.66
C GLN A 216 -14.18 -12.16 -7.86
N THR A 217 -14.80 -13.16 -8.51
CA THR A 217 -15.38 -14.34 -7.83
C THR A 217 -14.33 -15.18 -7.12
N GLN A 218 -13.07 -15.04 -7.53
CA GLN A 218 -11.94 -15.73 -6.95
C GLN A 218 -11.29 -14.94 -5.81
N SER A 219 -11.82 -13.75 -5.53
CA SER A 219 -11.27 -12.78 -4.59
C SER A 219 -12.01 -12.78 -3.24
N PRO A 220 -11.57 -13.51 -2.19
CA PRO A 220 -12.06 -13.28 -0.83
C PRO A 220 -11.74 -11.85 -0.38
N SER A 221 -12.65 -11.23 0.37
CA SER A 221 -12.62 -9.81 0.75
C SER A 221 -11.38 -9.34 1.55
N ASN A 222 -10.49 -10.23 1.99
CA ASN A 222 -9.35 -9.95 2.86
C ASN A 222 -8.01 -10.41 2.24
N TYR A 223 -7.50 -9.72 1.22
CA TYR A 223 -6.25 -10.13 0.56
C TYR A 223 -4.98 -9.71 1.30
N GLN A 224 -4.09 -10.69 1.47
CA GLN A 224 -2.65 -10.47 1.64
C GLN A 224 -1.96 -10.54 0.26
N LEU A 225 -1.00 -9.65 0.03
CA LEU A 225 -0.26 -9.46 -1.23
C LEU A 225 0.35 -10.76 -1.80
N PHE A 226 0.73 -11.68 -0.91
CA PHE A 226 1.32 -12.98 -1.23
C PHE A 226 0.45 -13.87 -2.13
N TYR A 227 -0.87 -13.86 -1.94
CA TYR A 227 -1.78 -14.68 -2.73
C TYR A 227 -1.77 -14.30 -4.21
N HIS A 228 -1.45 -13.05 -4.51
CA HIS A 228 -1.44 -12.54 -5.87
C HIS A 228 -0.23 -13.01 -6.68
N PHE A 229 0.94 -13.13 -6.04
CA PHE A 229 2.11 -13.72 -6.68
C PHE A 229 1.85 -15.15 -7.15
N GLN A 230 1.10 -15.92 -6.36
CA GLN A 230 0.77 -17.30 -6.72
C GLN A 230 -0.14 -17.40 -7.94
N MET A 231 -0.98 -16.38 -8.15
CA MET A 231 -1.98 -16.35 -9.21
C MET A 231 -1.50 -15.72 -10.51
N TRP A 232 -0.30 -15.12 -10.53
CA TRP A 232 0.24 -14.46 -11.72
C TRP A 232 0.30 -15.35 -12.98
N PRO A 233 0.69 -16.65 -12.92
CA PRO A 233 0.64 -17.54 -14.08
C PRO A 233 -0.74 -17.68 -14.70
N VAL A 234 -1.79 -17.44 -13.93
CA VAL A 234 -3.17 -17.52 -14.39
C VAL A 234 -3.64 -16.16 -14.92
N TYR A 235 -3.21 -15.07 -14.30
CA TYR A 235 -3.55 -13.72 -14.75
C TYR A 235 -2.82 -13.30 -16.02
N GLN A 236 -1.55 -13.65 -16.18
CA GLN A 236 -0.73 -13.21 -17.30
C GLN A 236 -1.31 -13.63 -18.68
N PRO A 237 -1.69 -14.90 -18.93
CA PRO A 237 -2.31 -15.29 -20.20
C PRO A 237 -3.63 -14.56 -20.48
N LEU A 238 -4.42 -14.30 -19.43
CA LEU A 238 -5.68 -13.56 -19.58
C LEU A 238 -5.42 -12.10 -19.96
N LEU A 239 -4.38 -11.47 -19.42
CA LEU A 239 -3.96 -10.13 -19.79
C LEU A 239 -3.42 -10.07 -21.22
N ASP A 240 -2.64 -11.07 -21.63
CA ASP A 240 -2.07 -11.17 -22.97
C ASP A 240 -3.16 -11.29 -24.05
N MET A 241 -4.28 -11.96 -23.75
CA MET A 241 -5.44 -12.02 -24.65
C MET A 241 -6.01 -10.63 -25.00
N TYR A 242 -5.92 -9.65 -24.10
CA TYR A 242 -6.38 -8.28 -24.34
C TYR A 242 -5.28 -7.33 -24.81
N LYS A 243 -4.00 -7.75 -24.79
CA LYS A 243 -2.85 -6.90 -25.06
C LYS A 243 -2.93 -6.24 -26.44
N GLU A 244 -3.20 -7.01 -27.49
CA GLU A 244 -3.28 -6.48 -28.86
C GLU A 244 -4.39 -5.42 -29.02
N SER A 245 -5.57 -5.68 -28.46
CA SER A 245 -6.69 -4.74 -28.49
C SER A 245 -6.34 -3.45 -27.73
N ARG A 246 -5.69 -3.57 -26.57
CA ARG A 246 -5.29 -2.41 -25.75
C ARG A 246 -4.14 -1.63 -26.36
N MET A 247 -3.23 -2.25 -27.10
CA MET A 247 -2.19 -1.55 -27.86
C MET A 247 -2.74 -0.64 -28.97
N LYS A 248 -4.06 -0.60 -29.20
CA LYS A 248 -4.72 0.43 -30.03
C LYS A 248 -5.00 1.72 -29.27
N CYS A 249 -5.02 1.68 -27.94
CA CYS A 249 -5.13 2.85 -27.09
C CYS A 249 -3.73 3.44 -26.84
N PRO A 250 -3.45 4.70 -27.22
CA PRO A 250 -2.12 5.30 -27.14
C PRO A 250 -1.45 5.16 -25.77
N MET A 251 -2.23 5.32 -24.69
CA MET A 251 -1.74 5.15 -23.31
C MET A 251 -1.18 3.73 -23.10
N HIS A 252 -1.92 2.69 -23.48
CA HIS A 252 -1.49 1.30 -23.31
C HIS A 252 -0.37 0.91 -24.27
N THR A 253 -0.39 1.41 -25.51
CA THR A 253 0.70 1.22 -26.48
C THR A 253 2.02 1.71 -25.89
N TYR A 254 2.02 2.92 -25.32
CA TYR A 254 3.19 3.47 -24.65
C TYR A 254 3.71 2.55 -23.53
N HIS A 255 2.81 2.09 -22.64
CA HIS A 255 3.16 1.20 -21.54
C HIS A 255 3.81 -0.11 -22.04
N TYR A 256 3.14 -0.82 -22.97
CA TYR A 256 3.65 -2.09 -23.49
C TYR A 256 4.97 -1.97 -24.26
N LEU A 257 5.21 -0.86 -24.99
CA LEU A 257 6.43 -0.66 -25.77
C LEU A 257 7.67 -0.36 -24.92
N ASN A 258 7.48 0.07 -23.67
CA ASN A 258 8.57 0.42 -22.75
C ASN A 258 8.72 -0.60 -21.62
N ASP A 259 8.12 -1.79 -21.76
CA ASP A 259 8.07 -2.84 -20.72
C ASP A 259 7.48 -2.34 -19.38
N ILE A 260 6.64 -1.31 -19.44
CA ILE A 260 5.90 -0.79 -18.28
C ILE A 260 4.57 -1.52 -18.24
N TYR A 261 4.29 -2.25 -17.15
CA TYR A 261 2.99 -2.88 -16.99
C TYR A 261 1.91 -1.80 -16.85
N PRO A 262 0.89 -1.79 -17.73
CA PRO A 262 -0.17 -0.80 -17.61
C PRO A 262 -0.86 -0.97 -16.27
N SER A 263 -1.23 0.14 -15.64
CA SER A 263 -1.96 0.10 -14.38
C SER A 263 -3.39 -0.34 -14.66
N ILE A 264 -3.62 -1.64 -14.51
CA ILE A 264 -4.91 -2.28 -14.69
C ILE A 264 -5.58 -2.25 -13.33
N ASN A 265 -6.71 -1.59 -13.13
CA ASN A 265 -7.39 -1.64 -11.83
C ASN A 265 -8.73 -2.37 -11.96
N ILE A 266 -8.71 -3.70 -12.09
CA ILE A 266 -9.94 -4.51 -12.26
C ILE A 266 -10.54 -4.92 -10.89
N GLY A 267 -9.69 -5.02 -9.88
CA GLY A 267 -9.93 -5.56 -8.54
C GLY A 267 -8.59 -5.66 -7.80
N GLY A 268 -8.58 -5.87 -6.48
CA GLY A 268 -7.34 -6.33 -5.81
C GLY A 268 -6.94 -7.69 -6.41
N PRO A 269 -5.70 -7.88 -6.92
CA PRO A 269 -4.42 -7.20 -6.64
C PRO A 269 -4.08 -5.92 -7.39
N PHE A 270 -4.70 -5.68 -8.54
CA PHE A 270 -4.09 -4.81 -9.54
C PHE A 270 -4.25 -3.30 -9.21
N VAL A 271 -4.79 -2.99 -8.02
CA VAL A 271 -4.82 -1.65 -7.45
C VAL A 271 -3.37 -1.20 -7.20
N CYS A 272 -2.78 -0.54 -8.19
CA CYS A 272 -1.51 0.13 -8.02
C CYS A 272 -1.71 1.32 -7.06
N TYR A 273 -1.40 1.13 -5.78
CA TYR A 273 -1.41 2.21 -4.78
C TYR A 273 -0.25 3.19 -4.97
N SER A 274 0.78 2.82 -5.73
CA SER A 274 1.87 3.74 -6.06
C SER A 274 1.43 4.71 -7.16
N ASN A 275 1.35 5.99 -6.79
CA ASN A 275 1.01 7.10 -7.68
C ASN A 275 2.07 7.36 -8.78
N ASN A 276 3.19 6.63 -8.83
CA ASN A 276 4.41 7.10 -9.46
C ASN A 276 4.70 6.62 -10.89
N ASP A 277 4.15 5.50 -11.37
CA ASP A 277 4.59 4.96 -12.67
C ASP A 277 3.81 5.46 -13.89
N ARG A 278 2.70 6.16 -13.70
CA ARG A 278 1.87 6.60 -14.84
C ARG A 278 2.50 7.73 -15.67
N ASN A 279 3.50 8.43 -15.14
CA ASN A 279 4.10 9.62 -15.75
C ASN A 279 5.64 9.65 -15.79
N GLN A 280 6.35 8.58 -15.42
CA GLN A 280 7.84 8.59 -15.42
C GLN A 280 8.41 9.08 -16.76
N TRP A 281 7.83 8.60 -17.86
CA TRP A 281 8.20 9.00 -19.21
C TRP A 281 7.90 10.45 -19.54
N ARG A 282 6.82 11.02 -18.98
CA ARG A 282 6.51 12.44 -19.12
C ARG A 282 7.58 13.30 -18.45
N TYR A 283 8.14 12.84 -17.34
CA TYR A 283 9.26 13.51 -16.68
C TYR A 283 10.56 13.41 -17.48
N GLN A 284 10.77 12.33 -18.25
CA GLN A 284 11.91 12.24 -19.19
C GLN A 284 11.85 13.33 -20.27
N LEU A 285 10.64 13.80 -20.66
CA LEU A 285 10.50 14.92 -21.60
C LEU A 285 11.13 16.22 -21.07
N LEU A 286 11.15 16.43 -19.75
CA LEU A 286 11.81 17.59 -19.13
C LEU A 286 13.33 17.60 -19.36
N GLY A 287 13.93 16.45 -19.62
CA GLY A 287 15.36 16.30 -19.91
C GLY A 287 15.72 16.58 -21.38
N ILE A 288 14.75 16.65 -22.29
CA ILE A 288 15.01 16.77 -23.74
C ILE A 288 15.67 18.11 -24.08
N SER A 289 15.13 19.22 -23.55
CA SER A 289 15.73 20.54 -23.73
C SER A 289 15.20 21.53 -22.69
N LYS A 290 15.93 22.64 -22.48
CA LYS A 290 15.47 23.74 -21.60
C LYS A 290 14.11 24.31 -22.02
N ARG A 291 13.84 24.41 -23.34
CA ARG A 291 12.59 24.97 -23.87
C ARG A 291 11.41 24.02 -23.64
N VAL A 292 11.61 22.71 -23.83
CA VAL A 292 10.62 21.67 -23.51
C VAL A 292 10.35 21.67 -22.01
N ASN A 293 11.39 21.73 -21.18
CA ASN A 293 11.25 21.83 -19.74
C ASN A 293 10.43 23.07 -19.35
N GLN A 294 10.77 24.27 -19.82
CA GLN A 294 10.02 25.49 -19.54
C GLN A 294 8.55 25.41 -19.97
N PHE A 295 8.28 24.86 -21.15
CA PHE A 295 6.92 24.68 -21.66
C PHE A 295 6.11 23.72 -20.80
N LEU A 296 6.64 22.52 -20.54
CA LEU A 296 5.95 21.54 -19.71
C LEU A 296 5.78 22.04 -18.27
N SER A 297 6.82 22.65 -17.70
CA SER A 297 6.83 23.23 -16.36
C SER A 297 5.76 24.31 -16.18
N SER A 298 5.67 25.26 -17.12
CA SER A 298 4.70 26.35 -17.05
C SER A 298 3.26 25.87 -17.27
N LYS A 299 3.06 24.87 -18.13
CA LYS A 299 1.72 24.41 -18.51
C LYS A 299 1.16 23.32 -17.59
N TYR A 300 1.98 22.36 -17.20
CA TYR A 300 1.54 21.10 -16.57
C TYR A 300 2.03 20.89 -15.13
N PHE A 301 3.05 21.63 -14.67
CA PHE A 301 3.50 21.60 -13.27
C PHE A 301 2.87 22.73 -12.46
N ASN A 302 1.69 23.15 -12.88
CA ASN A 302 0.90 24.15 -12.18
C ASN A 302 0.18 23.56 -10.96
N ASN A 303 -0.07 22.25 -10.91
CA ASN A 303 -0.70 21.55 -9.78
C ASN A 303 0.32 20.63 -9.11
N VAL A 304 0.79 21.04 -7.94
CA VAL A 304 1.91 20.39 -7.26
C VAL A 304 1.47 19.88 -5.91
N ARG A 305 1.93 18.69 -5.53
CA ARG A 305 1.73 18.10 -4.22
C ARG A 305 3.09 17.99 -3.51
N LEU A 306 3.26 18.72 -2.41
CA LEU A 306 4.55 18.87 -1.72
C LEU A 306 4.49 18.41 -0.26
N VAL A 307 5.60 17.83 0.19
CA VAL A 307 5.92 17.60 1.60
C VAL A 307 6.92 18.65 2.02
N PHE A 308 6.56 19.48 2.99
CA PHE A 308 7.42 20.55 3.48
C PHE A 308 8.42 19.97 4.48
N ASN A 309 9.61 19.63 3.98
CA ASN A 309 10.79 19.23 4.75
C ASN A 309 11.98 20.14 4.38
N GLN A 310 13.12 19.94 5.04
CA GLN A 310 14.32 20.76 4.81
C GLN A 310 14.84 20.63 3.36
N ASP A 311 14.79 19.43 2.78
CA ASP A 311 15.28 19.14 1.42
C ASP A 311 14.45 19.81 0.32
N LEU A 312 13.14 19.99 0.54
CA LEU A 312 12.22 20.60 -0.42
C LEU A 312 12.72 21.97 -0.90
N TRP A 313 13.23 22.78 0.02
CA TRP A 313 13.67 24.13 -0.29
C TRP A 313 14.90 24.14 -1.19
N GLY A 314 15.84 23.23 -0.96
CA GLY A 314 16.97 23.01 -1.87
C GLY A 314 16.51 22.61 -3.27
N HIS A 315 15.47 21.77 -3.37
CA HIS A 315 14.90 21.35 -4.65
C HIS A 315 14.15 22.46 -5.37
N ILE A 316 13.27 23.23 -4.69
CA ILE A 316 12.48 24.28 -5.34
C ILE A 316 13.35 25.44 -5.81
N ASN A 317 14.37 25.79 -5.01
CA ASN A 317 15.30 26.86 -5.36
C ASN A 317 16.27 26.46 -6.49
N ASN A 318 16.32 25.18 -6.85
CA ASN A 318 17.14 24.71 -7.96
C ASN A 318 16.59 25.26 -9.31
N GLN A 319 17.47 25.86 -10.10
CA GLN A 319 17.13 26.37 -11.44
C GLN A 319 16.56 25.29 -12.38
N TYR A 320 16.89 24.02 -12.15
CA TYR A 320 16.38 22.88 -12.94
C TYR A 320 15.07 22.29 -12.41
N CYS A 321 14.55 22.80 -11.29
CA CYS A 321 13.27 22.34 -10.76
C CYS A 321 12.13 22.70 -11.73
N PRO A 322 11.29 21.74 -12.16
CA PRO A 322 10.18 22.02 -13.06
C PRO A 322 9.06 22.83 -12.38
N ILE A 323 9.05 22.91 -11.06
CA ILE A 323 8.07 23.69 -10.31
C ILE A 323 8.53 25.15 -10.28
N LYS A 324 8.09 25.95 -11.25
CA LYS A 324 8.42 27.38 -11.35
C LYS A 324 7.30 28.30 -10.90
N THR A 325 6.08 28.00 -11.33
CA THR A 325 4.90 28.85 -11.09
C THR A 325 3.70 27.98 -10.75
N PRO A 326 3.71 27.31 -9.58
CA PRO A 326 2.59 26.48 -9.17
C PRO A 326 1.33 27.34 -9.00
N LYS A 327 0.27 27.05 -9.75
CA LYS A 327 -1.06 27.67 -9.60
C LYS A 327 -1.90 26.98 -8.53
N GLN A 328 -1.66 25.70 -8.30
CA GLN A 328 -2.32 24.86 -7.31
C GLN A 328 -1.26 24.11 -6.49
N LEU A 329 -1.42 24.12 -5.18
CA LEU A 329 -0.50 23.48 -4.25
C LEU A 329 -1.28 22.62 -3.25
N THR A 330 -0.87 21.37 -3.08
CA THR A 330 -1.35 20.48 -2.01
C THR A 330 -0.22 20.20 -1.03
N ILE A 331 -0.38 20.63 0.22
CA ILE A 331 0.55 20.37 1.32
C ILE A 331 0.14 19.05 1.96
N VAL A 332 1.00 18.03 1.88
CA VAL A 332 0.69 16.66 2.36
C VAL A 332 1.13 16.46 3.80
N GLN A 333 2.33 16.94 4.11
CA GLN A 333 2.96 16.75 5.39
C GLN A 333 3.94 17.90 5.63
N SER A 334 4.12 18.28 6.88
CA SER A 334 5.07 19.31 7.29
C SER A 334 5.70 18.82 8.58
N TYR A 335 7.01 18.60 8.50
CA TYR A 335 7.81 18.16 9.64
C TYR A 335 8.49 19.33 10.34
N ASP A 336 8.63 20.46 9.65
CA ASP A 336 9.35 21.62 10.16
C ASP A 336 8.64 22.93 9.75
N TYR A 337 7.84 23.45 10.68
CA TYR A 337 7.15 24.72 10.48
C TYR A 337 8.06 25.93 10.72
N GLN A 338 9.21 25.76 11.37
CA GLN A 338 10.10 26.87 11.72
C GLN A 338 10.61 27.59 10.47
N ASN A 339 10.76 26.86 9.36
CA ASN A 339 11.22 27.39 8.08
C ASN A 339 10.17 28.20 7.29
N PHE A 340 8.91 28.31 7.74
CA PHE A 340 7.95 29.19 7.06
C PHE A 340 8.27 30.68 7.25
N ALA A 341 9.05 31.03 8.28
CA ALA A 341 9.47 32.40 8.54
C ALA A 341 10.83 32.69 7.89
N GLY A 342 10.87 33.55 6.87
CA GLY A 342 12.11 34.12 6.33
C GLY A 342 12.61 33.57 5.00
N LEU A 343 11.93 32.61 4.37
CA LEU A 343 12.28 32.15 3.02
C LEU A 343 11.72 33.07 1.93
N ASN A 344 12.51 33.33 0.89
CA ASN A 344 12.11 34.13 -0.27
C ASN A 344 11.12 33.34 -1.14
N THR A 345 9.82 33.47 -0.88
CA THR A 345 8.78 32.57 -1.41
C THR A 345 8.08 33.08 -2.66
N LEU A 346 8.78 33.83 -3.52
CA LEU A 346 8.21 34.35 -4.78
C LEU A 346 7.58 33.24 -5.64
N THR A 347 8.13 32.02 -5.61
CA THR A 347 7.58 30.84 -6.29
C THR A 347 6.11 30.60 -5.94
N PHE A 348 5.76 30.71 -4.66
CA PHE A 348 4.41 30.43 -4.16
C PHE A 348 3.45 31.61 -4.24
N ALA A 349 3.93 32.81 -4.58
CA ALA A 349 3.07 33.95 -4.84
C ALA A 349 2.13 33.74 -6.05
N SER A 350 2.45 32.78 -6.92
CA SER A 350 1.61 32.37 -8.05
C SER A 350 0.51 31.34 -7.71
N VAL A 351 0.52 30.81 -6.48
CA VAL A 351 -0.47 29.82 -6.04
C VAL A 351 -1.82 30.49 -5.86
N ALA A 352 -2.78 30.12 -6.71
CA ALA A 352 -4.17 30.51 -6.62
C ALA A 352 -5.00 29.49 -5.80
N LYS A 353 -4.62 28.21 -5.80
CA LYS A 353 -5.41 27.15 -5.12
C LYS A 353 -4.55 26.38 -4.12
N LEU A 354 -4.90 26.46 -2.84
CA LEU A 354 -4.18 25.80 -1.76
C LEU A 354 -5.00 24.67 -1.17
N THR A 355 -4.42 23.49 -1.03
CA THR A 355 -5.00 22.34 -0.33
C THR A 355 -4.09 21.95 0.84
N ILE A 356 -4.64 21.85 2.03
CA ILE A 356 -3.94 21.36 3.23
C ILE A 356 -4.51 19.97 3.52
N SER A 357 -3.66 18.95 3.52
CA SER A 357 -4.09 17.56 3.68
C SER A 357 -4.28 17.14 5.14
N GLU A 358 -4.84 15.95 5.34
CA GLU A 358 -5.23 15.44 6.65
C GLU A 358 -4.04 15.20 7.59
N GLY A 359 -4.26 15.47 8.89
CA GLY A 359 -3.24 15.29 9.94
C GLY A 359 -2.30 16.48 10.14
N LEU A 360 -2.35 17.51 9.29
CA LEU A 360 -1.53 18.71 9.44
C LEU A 360 -2.06 19.65 10.54
N TYR A 361 -1.33 19.73 11.65
CA TYR A 361 -1.52 20.79 12.65
C TYR A 361 -0.60 21.96 12.32
N ILE A 362 -1.18 23.11 11.94
CA ILE A 362 -0.45 24.36 11.73
C ILE A 362 -0.59 25.25 12.98
N PRO A 363 0.46 25.38 13.81
CA PRO A 363 0.41 26.23 15.00
C PRO A 363 0.09 27.69 14.65
N PRO A 364 -0.64 28.41 15.52
CA PRO A 364 -0.98 29.82 15.31
C PRO A 364 0.20 30.74 14.98
N ALA A 365 1.39 30.44 15.52
CA ALA A 365 2.61 31.20 15.25
C ALA A 365 2.97 31.29 13.76
N TYR A 366 2.59 30.29 12.95
CA TYR A 366 2.94 30.21 11.52
C TYR A 366 1.85 30.74 10.59
N HIS A 367 0.69 31.13 11.13
CA HIS A 367 -0.44 31.61 10.34
C HIS A 367 -0.07 32.84 9.51
N LYS A 368 0.70 33.77 10.07
CA LYS A 368 1.17 34.97 9.36
C LYS A 368 2.07 34.60 8.18
N GLY A 369 3.08 33.74 8.39
CA GLY A 369 3.98 33.32 7.32
C GLY A 369 3.25 32.59 6.20
N MET A 370 2.26 31.75 6.53
CA MET A 370 1.41 31.09 5.54
C MET A 370 0.56 32.08 4.73
N GLN A 371 0.02 33.11 5.38
CA GLN A 371 -0.75 34.17 4.72
C GLN A 371 0.12 34.99 3.78
N ASP A 372 1.32 35.37 4.22
CA ASP A 372 2.26 36.15 3.42
C ASP A 372 2.73 35.35 2.19
N MET A 373 3.02 34.05 2.37
CA MET A 373 3.46 33.13 1.32
C MET A 373 2.37 32.88 0.27
N PHE A 374 1.11 32.77 0.70
CA PHE A 374 -0.05 32.42 -0.13
C PHE A 374 -1.04 33.58 -0.27
N ARG A 375 -0.56 34.82 -0.27
CA ARG A 375 -1.41 36.03 -0.26
C ARG A 375 -2.40 36.14 -1.43
N ASN A 376 -2.12 35.45 -2.53
CA ASN A 376 -2.91 35.51 -3.76
C ASN A 376 -3.88 34.33 -3.95
N ILE A 377 -4.07 33.47 -2.94
CA ILE A 377 -4.99 32.34 -3.10
C ILE A 377 -6.43 32.81 -3.29
N THR A 378 -7.09 32.20 -4.26
CA THR A 378 -8.52 32.33 -4.54
C THR A 378 -9.30 31.10 -4.08
N SER A 379 -8.65 29.94 -3.91
CA SER A 379 -9.29 28.72 -3.43
C SER A 379 -8.51 28.07 -2.28
N LEU A 380 -9.21 27.65 -1.24
CA LEU A 380 -8.66 26.94 -0.09
C LEU A 380 -9.42 25.64 0.18
N THR A 381 -8.73 24.51 0.17
CA THR A 381 -9.27 23.21 0.58
C THR A 381 -8.58 22.71 1.85
N LEU A 382 -9.36 22.40 2.87
CA LEU A 382 -8.89 21.92 4.16
C LEU A 382 -9.39 20.49 4.36
N ARG A 383 -8.47 19.53 4.29
CA ARG A 383 -8.74 18.12 4.57
C ARG A 383 -8.17 17.79 5.95
N GLY A 384 -9.00 17.41 6.92
CA GLY A 384 -8.55 17.04 8.27
C GLY A 384 -8.96 17.99 9.39
N TYR A 385 -8.64 17.60 10.63
CA TYR A 385 -9.06 18.29 11.85
C TYR A 385 -8.35 19.64 12.00
N LEU A 386 -9.06 20.71 11.67
CA LEU A 386 -8.57 22.06 11.85
C LEU A 386 -8.56 22.44 13.33
N LYS A 387 -7.38 22.73 13.86
CA LYS A 387 -7.22 23.55 15.08
C LYS A 387 -7.08 25.05 14.77
N MET A 388 -7.06 25.45 13.49
CA MET A 388 -6.89 26.85 13.06
C MET A 388 -8.13 27.67 13.37
N ARG A 389 -7.97 28.89 13.91
CA ARG A 389 -9.05 29.85 14.24
C ARG A 389 -9.73 30.39 12.96
N PRO A 390 -11.06 30.57 12.87
CA PRO A 390 -11.71 31.00 11.62
C PRO A 390 -11.21 32.37 11.15
N GLN A 391 -10.80 33.22 12.09
CA GLN A 391 -10.20 34.54 11.83
C GLN A 391 -8.90 34.46 11.01
N PHE A 392 -8.32 33.28 10.85
CA PHE A 392 -7.22 33.05 9.89
C PHE A 392 -7.62 33.34 8.45
N LEU A 393 -8.89 33.13 8.09
CA LEU A 393 -9.39 33.25 6.72
C LEU A 393 -9.57 34.70 6.27
N THR A 394 -9.88 35.62 7.20
CA THR A 394 -10.18 37.03 6.89
C THR A 394 -9.03 37.80 6.27
N LYS A 395 -7.81 37.27 6.35
CA LYS A 395 -6.61 37.89 5.78
C LYS A 395 -6.38 37.52 4.31
N PHE A 396 -7.06 36.50 3.78
CA PHE A 396 -7.00 36.16 2.35
C PHE A 396 -8.04 36.98 1.58
N LYS A 397 -7.63 38.16 1.13
CA LYS A 397 -8.53 39.14 0.46
C LYS A 397 -9.11 38.64 -0.88
N ASN A 398 -8.46 37.69 -1.53
CA ASN A 398 -8.84 37.20 -2.85
C ASN A 398 -9.59 35.87 -2.80
N LEU A 399 -9.90 35.36 -1.60
CA LEU A 399 -10.48 34.04 -1.43
C LEU A 399 -11.94 34.03 -1.92
N THR A 400 -12.22 33.21 -2.93
CA THR A 400 -13.56 33.03 -3.52
C THR A 400 -14.09 31.60 -3.39
N SER A 401 -13.24 30.65 -3.01
CA SER A 401 -13.60 29.23 -2.89
C SER A 401 -13.04 28.62 -1.61
N ILE A 402 -13.92 28.00 -0.82
CA ILE A 402 -13.57 27.31 0.42
C ILE A 402 -14.20 25.91 0.43
N LYS A 403 -13.39 24.90 0.71
CA LYS A 403 -13.83 23.52 0.90
C LYS A 403 -13.25 22.94 2.19
N ILE A 404 -14.09 22.49 3.09
CA ILE A 404 -13.69 21.85 4.34
C ILE A 404 -14.28 20.45 4.37
N THR A 405 -13.46 19.43 4.56
CA THR A 405 -13.95 18.03 4.54
C THR A 405 -14.24 17.47 5.94
N CYS A 406 -13.63 18.01 6.99
CA CYS A 406 -13.76 17.49 8.36
C CYS A 406 -14.17 18.59 9.34
N VAL A 407 -14.99 18.25 10.34
CA VAL A 407 -15.44 19.19 11.36
C VAL A 407 -14.25 19.59 12.27
N PRO A 408 -13.99 20.89 12.46
CA PRO A 408 -13.05 21.37 13.47
C PRO A 408 -13.54 21.01 14.88
N ARG A 409 -12.69 20.42 15.73
CA ARG A 409 -13.07 20.07 17.11
C ARG A 409 -13.43 21.34 17.89
N LYS A 410 -14.60 21.34 18.57
CA LYS A 410 -15.07 22.40 19.49
C LYS A 410 -15.35 23.76 18.83
N ARG A 411 -15.74 23.81 17.56
CA ARG A 411 -16.08 25.07 16.87
C ARG A 411 -17.54 25.12 16.49
N ASN A 412 -18.15 26.28 16.68
CA ASN A 412 -19.49 26.56 16.21
C ASN A 412 -19.46 26.81 14.69
N ARG A 413 -20.35 26.14 13.95
CA ARG A 413 -20.56 26.34 12.51
C ARG A 413 -20.89 27.81 12.19
N GLN A 414 -21.72 28.46 13.01
CA GLN A 414 -22.15 29.83 12.78
C GLN A 414 -20.98 30.81 12.92
N GLU A 415 -20.15 30.65 13.95
CA GLU A 415 -18.92 31.46 14.13
C GLU A 415 -18.00 31.36 12.90
N PHE A 416 -17.95 30.19 12.25
CA PHE A 416 -17.19 30.03 11.01
C PHE A 416 -17.82 30.81 9.85
N LEU A 417 -19.14 30.71 9.67
CA LEU A 417 -19.89 31.38 8.60
C LEU A 417 -19.85 32.91 8.75
N ASP A 418 -19.99 33.42 9.98
CA ASP A 418 -20.00 34.85 10.29
C ASP A 418 -18.66 35.54 9.98
N VAL A 419 -17.57 34.78 9.92
CA VAL A 419 -16.21 35.28 9.66
C VAL A 419 -15.88 35.32 8.16
N LEU A 420 -16.70 34.68 7.31
CA LEU A 420 -16.48 34.67 5.87
C LEU A 420 -16.81 36.04 5.26
N GLN A 421 -15.93 36.52 4.38
CA GLN A 421 -16.17 37.77 3.66
C GLN A 421 -17.17 37.54 2.51
N PRO A 422 -17.94 38.58 2.11
CA PRO A 422 -18.70 38.55 0.87
C PRO A 422 -17.79 38.27 -0.34
N GLY A 423 -18.33 37.64 -1.38
CA GLY A 423 -17.58 37.30 -2.60
C GLY A 423 -17.12 35.83 -2.68
N ILE A 424 -17.44 35.01 -1.68
CA ILE A 424 -17.27 33.56 -1.77
C ILE A 424 -18.30 33.00 -2.76
N VAL A 425 -17.80 32.43 -3.85
CA VAL A 425 -18.58 31.82 -4.93
C VAL A 425 -18.77 30.31 -4.68
N LYS A 426 -17.79 29.66 -4.05
CA LYS A 426 -17.83 28.22 -3.72
C LYS A 426 -17.63 27.98 -2.23
N LEU A 427 -18.61 27.37 -1.58
CA LEU A 427 -18.54 27.05 -0.15
C LEU A 427 -19.04 25.62 0.11
N ILE A 428 -18.10 24.72 0.39
CA ILE A 428 -18.38 23.32 0.73
C ILE A 428 -17.99 23.05 2.17
N LEU A 429 -18.97 22.73 3.01
CA LEU A 429 -18.81 22.47 4.43
C LEU A 429 -18.68 20.96 4.74
N PRO A 430 -18.17 20.58 5.92
CA PRO A 430 -18.17 19.19 6.36
C PRO A 430 -19.60 18.66 6.52
N ILE A 431 -19.76 17.36 6.32
CA ILE A 431 -21.05 16.66 6.38
C ILE A 431 -21.83 16.96 7.65
N ALA A 432 -21.16 16.87 8.80
CA ALA A 432 -21.78 17.10 10.09
C ALA A 432 -22.21 18.56 10.32
N TRP A 433 -21.77 19.52 9.49
CA TRP A 433 -22.28 20.89 9.49
C TRP A 433 -23.47 21.09 8.55
N CYS A 434 -23.71 20.16 7.64
CA CYS A 434 -24.86 20.17 6.72
C CYS A 434 -26.04 19.32 7.22
N ALA A 435 -25.88 18.63 8.35
CA ALA A 435 -26.94 17.79 8.93
C ALA A 435 -28.14 18.60 9.43
N GLU A 436 -27.91 19.84 9.86
CA GLU A 436 -28.96 20.79 10.26
C GLU A 436 -29.00 21.96 9.28
N PRO A 437 -30.16 22.60 9.07
CA PRO A 437 -30.24 23.85 8.32
C PRO A 437 -29.23 24.88 8.84
N ALA A 438 -28.54 25.57 7.93
CA ALA A 438 -27.66 26.68 8.27
C ALA A 438 -28.17 27.97 7.64
N THR A 439 -28.05 29.08 8.37
CA THR A 439 -28.44 30.41 7.91
C THR A 439 -27.21 31.16 7.44
N LEU A 440 -27.21 31.57 6.17
CA LEU A 440 -26.21 32.46 5.59
C LEU A 440 -26.67 33.91 5.69
N SER A 441 -25.74 34.84 5.89
CA SER A 441 -26.01 36.26 5.68
C SER A 441 -26.39 36.49 4.21
N THR A 442 -27.32 37.41 3.94
CA THR A 442 -27.81 37.71 2.59
C THR A 442 -26.69 37.99 1.59
N ASP A 443 -25.69 38.77 1.98
CA ASP A 443 -24.56 39.13 1.11
C ASP A 443 -23.75 37.90 0.67
N LEU A 444 -23.43 37.02 1.62
CA LEU A 444 -22.73 35.76 1.34
C LEU A 444 -23.60 34.80 0.51
N ALA A 445 -24.89 34.69 0.83
CA ALA A 445 -25.81 33.79 0.14
C ALA A 445 -25.98 34.18 -1.34
N ASN A 446 -25.98 35.48 -1.64
CA ASN A 446 -26.10 36.01 -3.01
C ASN A 446 -24.88 35.74 -3.89
N THR A 447 -23.68 35.57 -3.32
CA THR A 447 -22.47 35.29 -4.11
C THR A 447 -22.25 33.81 -4.36
N ILE A 448 -22.83 32.93 -3.55
CA ILE A 448 -22.60 31.50 -3.65
C ILE A 448 -23.29 30.89 -4.88
N GLN A 449 -22.49 30.20 -5.67
CA GLN A 449 -22.89 29.47 -6.88
C GLN A 449 -22.67 27.95 -6.76
N VAL A 450 -21.77 27.52 -5.86
CA VAL A 450 -21.46 26.11 -5.60
C VAL A 450 -21.48 25.82 -4.09
N SER A 451 -22.37 24.94 -3.63
CA SER A 451 -22.49 24.62 -2.19
C SER A 451 -23.03 23.23 -1.86
N ASN A 452 -22.97 22.84 -0.60
CA ASN A 452 -23.71 21.72 0.02
C ASN A 452 -24.58 22.15 1.21
N ILE A 453 -24.82 23.45 1.38
CA ILE A 453 -25.56 24.00 2.51
C ILE A 453 -27.06 23.84 2.30
N ILE A 454 -27.76 23.46 3.37
CA ILE A 454 -29.22 23.23 3.37
C ILE A 454 -29.88 24.35 4.21
N PRO A 455 -31.03 24.93 3.77
CA PRO A 455 -31.69 24.69 2.48
C PRO A 455 -30.98 25.40 1.31
N PRO A 456 -31.00 24.82 0.09
CA PRO A 456 -30.35 25.41 -1.08
C PRO A 456 -31.02 26.71 -1.56
N LEU A 457 -32.33 26.88 -1.31
CA LEU A 457 -33.13 28.03 -1.74
C LEU A 457 -32.65 29.39 -1.22
N GLN A 458 -31.85 29.41 -0.16
CA GLN A 458 -31.28 30.66 0.35
C GLN A 458 -30.18 31.24 -0.56
N MET A 459 -29.64 30.46 -1.51
CA MET A 459 -28.55 30.86 -2.41
C MET A 459 -29.09 31.04 -3.84
N PRO A 460 -29.60 32.23 -4.22
CA PRO A 460 -30.35 32.44 -5.46
C PRO A 460 -29.55 32.23 -6.76
N ASN A 461 -28.22 32.15 -6.66
CA ASN A 461 -27.30 31.95 -7.79
C ASN A 461 -26.68 30.54 -7.82
N LEU A 462 -27.15 29.64 -6.96
CA LEU A 462 -26.67 28.25 -6.88
C LEU A 462 -26.98 27.48 -8.16
N HIS A 463 -25.93 27.06 -8.89
CA HIS A 463 -26.04 26.21 -10.07
C HIS A 463 -25.42 24.82 -9.88
N THR A 464 -24.51 24.65 -8.92
CA THR A 464 -23.92 23.35 -8.56
C THR A 464 -24.18 23.03 -7.10
N PHE A 465 -24.77 21.86 -6.83
CA PHE A 465 -25.00 21.41 -5.46
C PHE A 465 -24.33 20.08 -5.17
N HIS A 466 -23.62 20.02 -4.04
CA HIS A 466 -22.97 18.82 -3.56
C HIS A 466 -23.85 18.15 -2.50
N ILE A 467 -24.25 16.89 -2.73
CA ILE A 467 -25.02 16.12 -1.75
C ILE A 467 -24.05 15.55 -0.71
N PRO A 468 -24.19 15.91 0.59
CA PRO A 468 -23.32 15.40 1.64
C PRO A 468 -23.54 13.90 1.89
N PRO A 469 -22.47 13.12 2.23
CA PRO A 469 -22.63 11.70 2.50
C PRO A 469 -23.56 11.37 3.69
N THR A 470 -24.39 10.34 3.57
CA THR A 470 -25.48 10.01 4.53
C THR A 470 -25.15 8.88 5.50
N THR A 471 -23.90 8.40 5.54
CA THR A 471 -23.52 7.12 6.16
C THR A 471 -23.83 6.97 7.66
N HIS A 472 -24.15 8.04 8.38
CA HIS A 472 -24.39 8.02 9.84
C HIS A 472 -25.65 8.76 10.32
N PHE A 473 -26.43 9.37 9.45
CA PHE A 473 -27.63 10.10 9.87
C PHE A 473 -28.88 9.45 9.25
N PRO A 474 -29.89 9.09 10.07
CA PRO A 474 -31.12 8.50 9.56
C PRO A 474 -31.72 9.43 8.50
N SER A 475 -32.01 8.83 7.34
CA SER A 475 -32.53 9.42 6.11
C SER A 475 -33.14 10.81 6.30
N TYR A 476 -32.32 11.85 6.11
CA TYR A 476 -32.89 13.13 5.74
C TYR A 476 -33.57 12.88 4.41
N ASP A 477 -34.89 13.03 4.38
CA ASP A 477 -35.70 12.84 3.19
C ASP A 477 -35.47 14.04 2.25
N THR A 478 -34.28 14.05 1.64
CA THR A 478 -33.84 15.07 0.68
C THR A 478 -34.79 15.19 -0.51
N SER A 479 -35.72 14.24 -0.68
CA SER A 479 -36.74 14.25 -1.73
C SER A 479 -37.72 15.41 -1.63
N SER A 480 -38.03 15.88 -0.42
CA SER A 480 -39.11 16.86 -0.23
C SER A 480 -38.70 18.33 -0.41
N SER A 481 -37.39 18.65 -0.45
CA SER A 481 -36.92 20.05 -0.41
C SER A 481 -35.97 20.47 -1.54
N PHE A 482 -35.72 19.64 -2.55
CA PHE A 482 -34.71 19.94 -3.58
C PHE A 482 -35.29 20.62 -4.83
N ASN A 483 -36.07 21.69 -4.66
CA ASN A 483 -36.69 22.45 -5.77
C ASN A 483 -35.94 23.76 -6.06
N HIS A 484 -34.64 23.69 -6.38
CA HIS A 484 -33.91 24.91 -6.78
C HIS A 484 -33.95 25.11 -8.30
N PRO A 485 -34.49 26.23 -8.82
CA PRO A 485 -34.76 26.41 -10.25
C PRO A 485 -33.51 26.60 -11.12
N LYS A 486 -32.35 26.91 -10.54
CA LYS A 486 -31.10 27.17 -11.28
C LYS A 486 -30.05 26.06 -11.18
N ILE A 487 -30.29 25.01 -10.39
CA ILE A 487 -29.28 23.94 -10.26
C ILE A 487 -29.23 23.15 -11.56
N LYS A 488 -28.07 23.20 -12.22
CA LYS A 488 -27.74 22.44 -13.44
C LYS A 488 -26.86 21.23 -13.15
N LYS A 489 -26.12 21.23 -12.03
CA LYS A 489 -25.17 20.17 -11.70
C LYS A 489 -25.34 19.68 -10.28
N ILE A 490 -25.45 18.36 -10.12
CA ILE A 490 -25.44 17.70 -8.81
C ILE A 490 -24.19 16.85 -8.68
N VAL A 491 -23.47 17.01 -7.56
CA VAL A 491 -22.32 16.19 -7.20
C VAL A 491 -22.66 15.36 -5.98
N ASN A 492 -22.98 14.09 -6.19
CA ASN A 492 -23.28 13.15 -5.12
C ASN A 492 -22.00 12.50 -4.60
N HIS A 493 -21.69 12.69 -3.32
CA HIS A 493 -20.55 12.03 -2.66
C HIS A 493 -20.94 10.71 -1.97
N ASN A 494 -22.23 10.34 -1.98
CA ASN A 494 -22.67 8.98 -1.68
C ASN A 494 -22.64 8.14 -2.95
N PHE A 495 -22.16 6.91 -2.83
CA PHE A 495 -22.45 5.90 -3.84
C PHE A 495 -23.88 5.38 -3.62
N PRO A 496 -24.68 5.17 -4.68
CA PRO A 496 -26.04 4.69 -4.55
C PRO A 496 -26.03 3.19 -4.20
N THR A 497 -25.83 2.87 -2.92
CA THR A 497 -26.22 1.56 -2.39
C THR A 497 -27.69 1.55 -1.99
N SER A 498 -28.23 2.70 -1.61
CA SER A 498 -29.66 2.96 -1.42
C SER A 498 -30.24 3.70 -2.62
N THR A 499 -31.48 3.38 -2.97
CA THR A 499 -32.27 4.02 -4.03
C THR A 499 -32.12 5.54 -4.00
N PHE A 500 -31.87 6.14 -5.17
CA PHE A 500 -32.06 7.58 -5.36
C PHE A 500 -33.57 7.81 -5.24
N THR A 501 -34.07 8.09 -4.03
CA THR A 501 -35.52 8.12 -3.77
C THR A 501 -36.23 9.27 -4.48
N SER A 502 -35.49 10.27 -4.97
CA SER A 502 -36.03 11.41 -5.71
C SER A 502 -35.34 11.57 -7.06
N LEU A 503 -36.13 11.61 -8.13
CA LEU A 503 -35.67 12.08 -9.43
C LEU A 503 -34.99 13.45 -9.28
N PRO A 504 -33.80 13.67 -9.88
CA PRO A 504 -33.19 14.99 -9.89
C PRO A 504 -34.14 15.97 -10.60
N PRO A 505 -34.18 17.25 -10.18
CA PRO A 505 -34.97 18.26 -10.86
C PRO A 505 -34.67 18.28 -12.37
N PRO A 506 -35.67 18.57 -13.22
CA PRO A 506 -35.49 18.59 -14.68
C PRO A 506 -34.45 19.62 -15.15
N THR A 507 -34.08 20.58 -14.30
CA THR A 507 -33.03 21.57 -14.57
C THR A 507 -31.62 20.98 -14.49
N VAL A 508 -31.45 19.80 -13.88
CA VAL A 508 -30.15 19.15 -13.71
C VAL A 508 -29.72 18.50 -15.03
N GLU A 509 -28.65 19.02 -15.61
CA GLU A 509 -28.05 18.52 -16.85
C GLU A 509 -26.91 17.54 -16.57
N THR A 510 -26.19 17.74 -15.46
CA THR A 510 -25.01 16.92 -15.13
C THR A 510 -25.11 16.32 -13.74
N LEU A 511 -24.94 15.00 -13.66
CA LEU A 511 -24.86 14.27 -12.40
C LEU A 511 -23.49 13.63 -12.24
N LYS A 512 -22.81 13.95 -11.13
CA LYS A 512 -21.45 13.49 -10.83
C LYS A 512 -21.44 12.66 -9.55
N PHE A 513 -20.99 11.41 -9.61
CA PHE A 513 -20.84 10.52 -8.46
C PHE A 513 -19.38 10.43 -8.02
N VAL A 514 -19.08 10.85 -6.80
CA VAL A 514 -17.76 10.71 -6.17
C VAL A 514 -17.79 9.45 -5.31
N ARG A 515 -17.24 8.34 -5.81
CA ARG A 515 -17.22 7.04 -5.13
C ARG A 515 -16.12 6.95 -4.08
N ASP A 516 -16.47 6.45 -2.91
CA ASP A 516 -15.52 5.95 -1.90
C ASP A 516 -15.19 4.47 -2.17
N HIS A 517 -13.99 4.04 -1.81
CA HIS A 517 -13.21 2.93 -2.34
C HIS A 517 -13.82 1.50 -2.26
N SER A 518 -15.05 1.30 -1.76
CA SER A 518 -15.43 0.02 -1.14
C SER A 518 -16.35 -0.91 -1.93
N ASN A 519 -16.96 -0.51 -3.05
CA ASN A 519 -17.89 -1.40 -3.77
C ASN A 519 -17.71 -1.28 -5.28
N ASN A 520 -17.96 -2.35 -6.05
CA ASN A 520 -17.78 -2.34 -7.52
C ASN A 520 -19.08 -2.40 -8.31
N ASN A 521 -20.14 -2.95 -7.73
CA ASN A 521 -21.39 -3.16 -8.44
C ASN A 521 -22.11 -1.82 -8.64
N PHE A 522 -22.31 -1.46 -9.91
CA PHE A 522 -23.22 -0.38 -10.29
C PHE A 522 -24.62 -0.99 -10.35
N ASN A 523 -25.53 -0.56 -9.47
CA ASN A 523 -26.95 -0.79 -9.72
C ASN A 523 -27.35 0.19 -10.82
N THR A 524 -27.45 -0.28 -12.07
CA THR A 524 -27.75 0.59 -13.22
C THR A 524 -29.23 0.98 -13.30
N ASP A 525 -30.12 0.24 -12.63
CA ASP A 525 -31.57 0.41 -12.77
C ASP A 525 -32.02 1.81 -12.32
N ILE A 526 -31.36 2.36 -11.29
CA ILE A 526 -31.61 3.73 -10.81
C ILE A 526 -31.33 4.81 -11.86
N PHE A 527 -30.54 4.51 -12.89
CA PHE A 527 -30.17 5.50 -13.91
C PHE A 527 -31.17 5.55 -15.06
N SER A 528 -32.00 4.53 -15.23
CA SER A 528 -33.02 4.49 -16.29
C SER A 528 -34.03 5.63 -16.18
N GLU A 529 -34.35 6.03 -14.94
CA GLU A 529 -35.27 7.12 -14.65
C GLU A 529 -34.59 8.50 -14.73
N LEU A 530 -33.25 8.56 -14.72
CA LEU A 530 -32.52 9.82 -14.75
C LEU A 530 -32.57 10.44 -16.15
N ASN A 531 -32.98 11.71 -16.22
CA ASN A 531 -33.00 12.50 -17.45
C ASN A 531 -31.89 13.55 -17.54
N VAL A 532 -30.70 13.21 -17.05
CA VAL A 532 -29.53 14.10 -17.11
C VAL A 532 -28.80 13.92 -18.45
N LYS A 533 -28.27 15.02 -19.02
CA LYS A 533 -27.52 14.99 -20.28
C LYS A 533 -26.18 14.27 -20.14
N GLN A 534 -25.51 14.47 -19.00
CA GLN A 534 -24.20 13.92 -18.72
C GLN A 534 -24.14 13.24 -17.35
N LEU A 535 -23.55 12.05 -17.33
CA LEU A 535 -23.33 11.27 -16.13
C LEU A 535 -21.83 10.98 -15.97
N MET A 536 -21.26 11.43 -14.85
CA MET A 536 -19.86 11.22 -14.53
C MET A 536 -19.72 10.37 -13.27
N ILE A 537 -19.00 9.26 -13.34
CA ILE A 537 -18.83 8.38 -12.17
C ILE A 537 -17.36 8.20 -11.85
N GLN A 538 -16.93 8.65 -10.68
CA GLN A 538 -15.60 8.35 -10.16
C GLN A 538 -15.55 6.85 -9.88
N SER A 539 -14.60 6.14 -10.49
CA SER A 539 -14.41 4.72 -10.26
C SER A 539 -12.92 4.47 -10.11
N HIS A 540 -12.53 3.72 -9.08
CA HIS A 540 -11.16 3.22 -9.02
C HIS A 540 -10.95 2.08 -10.03
N TYR A 541 -12.04 1.43 -10.44
CA TYR A 541 -12.02 0.20 -11.20
C TYR A 541 -12.22 0.43 -12.70
N GLU A 542 -11.74 -0.51 -13.49
CA GLU A 542 -11.99 -0.59 -14.94
C GLU A 542 -13.46 -0.91 -15.18
N ILE A 543 -14.01 -0.35 -16.25
CA ILE A 543 -15.39 -0.64 -16.66
C ILE A 543 -15.44 -1.94 -17.46
N SER A 544 -16.51 -2.72 -17.30
CA SER A 544 -16.76 -3.91 -18.12
C SER A 544 -17.68 -3.60 -19.31
N ASP A 545 -17.59 -4.41 -20.37
CA ASP A 545 -18.57 -4.42 -21.47
C ASP A 545 -20.02 -4.56 -20.98
N LYS A 546 -20.29 -5.42 -20.00
CA LYS A 546 -21.61 -5.58 -19.39
C LYS A 546 -22.06 -4.28 -18.74
N THR A 547 -21.22 -3.65 -17.93
CA THR A 547 -21.54 -2.35 -17.30
C THR A 547 -21.84 -1.29 -18.35
N ILE A 548 -21.06 -1.23 -19.44
CA ILE A 548 -21.32 -0.30 -20.55
C ILE A 548 -22.70 -0.58 -21.17
N ASN A 549 -23.01 -1.85 -21.47
CA ASN A 549 -24.31 -2.24 -22.03
C ASN A 549 -25.47 -1.95 -21.06
N ASP A 550 -25.27 -2.12 -19.75
CA ASP A 550 -26.29 -1.84 -18.74
C ASP A 550 -26.61 -0.33 -18.67
N PHE A 551 -25.59 0.54 -18.71
CA PHE A 551 -25.79 1.99 -18.85
C PHE A 551 -26.43 2.37 -20.19
N LYS A 552 -26.06 1.67 -21.26
CA LYS A 552 -26.63 1.88 -22.59
C LYS A 552 -28.12 1.59 -22.65
N ARG A 553 -28.57 0.52 -21.98
CA ARG A 553 -30.01 0.20 -21.83
C ARG A 553 -30.75 1.28 -21.04
N CYS A 554 -30.05 2.03 -20.20
CA CYS A 554 -30.58 3.21 -19.52
C CYS A 554 -30.52 4.49 -20.39
N GLY A 555 -30.09 4.40 -21.66
CA GLY A 555 -29.98 5.53 -22.58
C GLY A 555 -28.66 6.32 -22.49
N TYR A 556 -27.64 5.78 -21.83
CA TYR A 556 -26.34 6.45 -21.64
C TYR A 556 -25.23 5.75 -22.43
N GLU A 557 -24.58 6.46 -23.36
CA GLU A 557 -23.43 5.96 -24.11
C GLU A 557 -22.12 6.29 -23.39
N TYR A 558 -21.22 5.32 -23.32
CA TYR A 558 -19.91 5.49 -22.68
C TYR A 558 -18.93 6.20 -23.62
N HIS A 559 -18.41 7.35 -23.21
CA HIS A 559 -17.47 8.18 -23.98
C HIS A 559 -16.01 7.99 -23.58
N GLY A 560 -15.72 7.00 -22.75
CA GLY A 560 -14.38 6.73 -22.27
C GLY A 560 -14.15 7.13 -20.82
N THR A 561 -12.98 6.78 -20.35
CA THR A 561 -12.52 7.06 -19.00
C THR A 561 -11.56 8.25 -19.04
N ILE A 562 -11.86 9.28 -18.26
CA ILE A 562 -11.04 10.48 -18.10
C ILE A 562 -10.17 10.30 -16.85
N PHE A 563 -8.85 10.42 -16.98
CA PHE A 563 -7.91 10.34 -15.86
C PHE A 563 -7.51 11.75 -15.43
N LYS A 564 -8.09 12.21 -14.30
CA LYS A 564 -7.72 13.48 -13.67
C LYS A 564 -6.83 13.22 -12.47
N ALA A 565 -5.52 13.45 -12.61
CA ALA A 565 -4.50 13.09 -11.62
C ALA A 565 -4.57 11.59 -11.23
N THR A 566 -4.90 11.29 -9.97
CA THR A 566 -5.05 9.90 -9.47
C THR A 566 -6.48 9.38 -9.61
N LYS A 567 -7.42 10.22 -10.02
CA LYS A 567 -8.84 9.88 -10.14
C LYS A 567 -9.17 9.45 -11.55
N ARG A 568 -10.06 8.47 -11.61
CA ARG A 568 -10.59 7.92 -12.84
C ARG A 568 -12.09 8.22 -12.88
N TRP A 569 -12.54 8.85 -13.96
CA TRP A 569 -13.92 9.26 -14.18
C TRP A 569 -14.48 8.55 -15.40
N LEU A 570 -15.50 7.71 -15.21
CA LEU A 570 -16.27 7.12 -16.28
C LEU A 570 -17.25 8.19 -16.79
N ASN A 571 -17.14 8.57 -18.07
CA ASN A 571 -17.98 9.59 -18.67
C ASN A 571 -19.05 8.96 -19.55
N PHE A 572 -20.31 9.31 -19.31
CA PHE A 572 -21.44 8.86 -20.10
C PHE A 572 -22.29 10.05 -20.55
N ILE A 573 -22.78 9.99 -21.79
CA ILE A 573 -23.66 11.00 -22.38
C ILE A 573 -24.99 10.36 -22.70
N LYS A 574 -26.09 11.03 -22.35
CA LYS A 574 -27.42 10.56 -22.68
C LYS A 574 -27.65 10.68 -24.18
N THR A 575 -28.04 9.58 -24.83
CA THR A 575 -28.27 9.55 -26.27
C THR A 575 -29.73 9.26 -26.57
N THR A 576 -30.24 9.89 -27.63
CA THR A 576 -31.60 9.62 -28.14
C THR A 576 -31.61 8.45 -29.10
N THR A 577 -30.46 8.12 -29.70
CA THR A 577 -30.28 7.03 -30.65
C THR A 577 -29.38 5.95 -30.04
N PRO A 578 -29.94 4.85 -29.51
CA PRO A 578 -29.15 3.80 -28.91
C PRO A 578 -28.28 3.11 -29.98
N THR A 579 -26.96 3.09 -29.75
CA THR A 579 -26.06 2.27 -30.57
C THR A 579 -26.26 0.77 -30.21
N PRO A 580 -25.93 -0.21 -31.06
CA PRO A 580 -26.12 -1.63 -30.74
C PRO A 580 -25.24 -2.10 -29.57
N ASP A 581 -25.75 -2.98 -28.71
CA ASP A 581 -25.02 -3.57 -27.57
C ASP A 581 -23.67 -4.17 -28.00
N ILE A 582 -22.65 -4.06 -27.14
CA ILE A 582 -21.37 -4.75 -27.34
C ILE A 582 -21.64 -6.25 -27.25
N THR A 583 -21.34 -6.99 -28.33
CA THR A 583 -21.48 -8.44 -28.35
C THR A 583 -20.47 -9.08 -27.40
N ILE A 584 -20.96 -9.78 -26.37
CA ILE A 584 -20.13 -10.51 -25.40
C ILE A 584 -19.89 -11.91 -25.98
N GLU A 585 -18.67 -12.20 -26.44
CA GLU A 585 -18.33 -13.54 -26.94
C GLU A 585 -18.25 -14.55 -25.79
N THR A 586 -19.27 -15.40 -25.67
CA THR A 586 -19.28 -16.52 -24.72
C THR A 586 -18.42 -17.65 -25.29
N THR A 587 -17.15 -17.73 -24.87
CA THR A 587 -16.30 -18.88 -25.21
C THR A 587 -16.95 -20.18 -24.68
N PRO A 588 -17.13 -21.22 -25.50
CA PRO A 588 -17.64 -22.52 -25.06
C PRO A 588 -16.79 -23.07 -23.90
N PRO A 589 -17.39 -23.74 -22.91
CA PRO A 589 -16.65 -24.36 -21.81
C PRO A 589 -15.74 -25.47 -22.37
N GLU A 590 -14.44 -25.32 -22.21
CA GLU A 590 -13.44 -26.30 -22.62
C GLU A 590 -13.47 -27.48 -21.62
N ILE A 591 -13.95 -28.64 -22.06
CA ILE A 591 -14.05 -29.85 -21.24
C ILE A 591 -12.65 -30.47 -21.14
N ILE A 592 -11.96 -30.24 -20.03
CA ILE A 592 -10.67 -30.89 -19.74
C ILE A 592 -10.94 -32.35 -19.36
N GLN A 593 -10.64 -33.29 -20.26
CA GLN A 593 -10.70 -34.72 -19.97
C GLN A 593 -9.52 -35.14 -19.06
N VAL A 594 -9.85 -35.64 -17.86
CA VAL A 594 -8.85 -36.18 -16.92
C VAL A 594 -8.46 -37.60 -17.35
N PRO A 595 -7.16 -37.90 -17.56
CA PRO A 595 -6.75 -39.26 -17.89
C PRO A 595 -6.82 -40.15 -16.65
N THR A 596 -7.64 -41.19 -16.70
CA THR A 596 -7.77 -42.20 -15.64
C THR A 596 -7.13 -43.49 -16.12
N THR A 597 -5.87 -43.75 -15.76
CA THR A 597 -5.22 -45.05 -15.96
C THR A 597 -4.83 -45.62 -14.60
N SER A 598 -5.63 -46.57 -14.11
CA SER A 598 -5.33 -47.35 -12.91
C SER A 598 -4.62 -48.64 -13.30
N THR A 599 -3.31 -48.70 -13.08
CA THR A 599 -2.52 -49.94 -13.13
C THR A 599 -2.56 -50.63 -11.77
N THR A 600 -3.06 -51.87 -11.73
CA THR A 600 -3.02 -52.75 -10.57
C THR A 600 -1.61 -53.31 -10.37
N VAL A 601 -0.91 -52.81 -9.35
CA VAL A 601 0.41 -53.31 -8.95
C VAL A 601 0.26 -54.17 -7.70
N ASN A 602 0.63 -55.45 -7.81
CA ASN A 602 0.79 -56.35 -6.66
C ASN A 602 2.05 -55.97 -5.89
N ASN A 603 1.90 -55.26 -4.79
CA ASN A 603 3.02 -54.86 -3.93
C ASN A 603 3.08 -55.71 -2.65
N SER A 604 4.27 -56.18 -2.32
CA SER A 604 4.62 -56.71 -1.00
C SER A 604 4.51 -55.60 0.06
N THR A 605 3.77 -55.86 1.14
CA THR A 605 3.59 -54.90 2.23
C THR A 605 4.88 -54.74 3.03
N LEU A 606 5.36 -53.50 3.19
CA LEU A 606 6.50 -53.18 4.06
C LEU A 606 6.24 -53.61 5.51
N PRO A 607 7.28 -54.04 6.26
CA PRO A 607 7.19 -54.22 7.71
C PRO A 607 6.73 -52.96 8.44
N ASN A 608 5.82 -53.13 9.41
CA ASN A 608 5.17 -52.02 10.10
C ASN A 608 6.12 -51.03 10.80
N TYR A 609 7.26 -51.48 11.32
CA TYR A 609 8.22 -50.56 11.96
C TYR A 609 8.88 -49.60 10.95
N LEU A 610 9.05 -50.02 9.69
CA LEU A 610 9.52 -49.16 8.61
C LEU A 610 8.44 -48.16 8.22
N ILE A 611 7.18 -48.61 8.15
CA ILE A 611 6.04 -47.73 7.91
C ILE A 611 5.97 -46.66 9.01
N GLU A 612 5.99 -47.04 10.28
CA GLU A 612 6.00 -46.11 11.42
C GLU A 612 7.17 -45.11 11.36
N LYS A 613 8.37 -45.57 10.97
CA LYS A 613 9.55 -44.70 10.79
C LYS A 613 9.37 -43.72 9.63
N ILE A 614 8.84 -44.15 8.49
CA ILE A 614 8.50 -43.31 7.35
C ILE A 614 7.48 -42.25 7.77
N PHE A 615 6.43 -42.65 8.49
CA PHE A 615 5.43 -41.73 9.02
C PHE A 615 6.01 -40.73 10.01
N ARG A 616 6.89 -41.16 10.90
CA ARG A 616 7.57 -40.25 11.83
C ARG A 616 8.43 -39.22 11.10
N TYR A 617 9.15 -39.61 10.06
CA TYR A 617 9.88 -38.66 9.23
C TYR A 617 8.92 -37.75 8.46
N SER A 618 7.86 -38.29 7.87
CA SER A 618 6.89 -37.49 7.13
C SER A 618 6.10 -36.53 8.03
N TRP A 619 5.94 -36.82 9.31
CA TRP A 619 5.26 -35.93 10.26
C TRP A 619 6.15 -34.76 10.70
N ASN A 620 7.47 -35.00 10.83
CA ASN A 620 8.42 -34.04 11.38
C ASN A 620 9.24 -33.27 10.33
N SER A 621 9.22 -33.67 9.05
CA SER A 621 10.21 -33.20 8.05
C SER A 621 9.65 -32.44 6.84
N TYR A 622 8.58 -31.64 6.97
CA TYR A 622 8.13 -30.81 5.83
C TYR A 622 8.23 -29.32 6.14
N TYR A 623 9.15 -28.67 5.43
CA TYR A 623 9.09 -27.26 5.08
C TYR A 623 9.00 -27.19 3.56
N CYS A 624 8.09 -26.38 3.00
CA CYS A 624 8.21 -26.08 1.58
C CYS A 624 9.43 -25.20 1.41
N THR A 625 10.42 -25.66 0.64
CA THR A 625 11.55 -24.80 0.24
C THR A 625 11.12 -23.62 -0.63
N CYS A 626 9.88 -23.67 -1.13
CA CYS A 626 9.21 -22.61 -1.90
C CYS A 626 8.49 -21.57 -1.05
N GLU A 627 8.42 -21.77 0.28
CA GLU A 627 7.83 -20.81 1.20
C GLU A 627 8.83 -19.65 1.27
N ILE A 628 8.85 -18.84 0.19
CA ILE A 628 9.49 -17.52 0.17
C ILE A 628 8.81 -16.79 1.31
N GLU A 629 9.57 -16.57 2.38
CA GLU A 629 9.10 -16.09 3.66
C GLU A 629 8.17 -14.88 3.46
N THR A 630 6.87 -15.11 3.58
CA THR A 630 5.85 -14.06 3.76
C THR A 630 6.15 -13.15 4.94
N ASN A 631 7.10 -13.54 5.79
CA ASN A 631 7.42 -12.93 7.07
C ASN A 631 8.55 -11.90 7.02
N THR A 632 9.23 -11.69 5.88
CA THR A 632 10.19 -10.56 5.74
C THR A 632 9.49 -9.22 5.57
N LEU A 633 8.19 -9.21 5.27
CA LEU A 633 7.37 -8.02 5.26
C LEU A 633 6.82 -7.80 6.66
N ASN A 634 7.54 -7.00 7.46
CA ASN A 634 7.02 -6.46 8.70
C ASN A 634 5.60 -5.89 8.43
N PRO A 635 4.53 -6.32 9.12
CA PRO A 635 3.19 -5.81 8.87
C PRO A 635 3.11 -4.28 9.08
N ASN A 636 4.01 -3.68 9.84
CA ASN A 636 4.05 -2.22 9.97
C ASN A 636 4.69 -1.51 8.74
N GLN A 637 5.25 -2.27 7.79
CA GLN A 637 5.77 -1.81 6.49
C GLN A 637 4.84 -2.11 5.30
N TYR A 638 3.54 -2.37 5.51
CA TYR A 638 2.54 -2.58 4.44
C TYR A 638 2.44 -1.42 3.42
N HIS A 639 3.11 -0.29 3.64
CA HIS A 639 3.15 0.84 2.71
C HIS A 639 4.42 0.98 1.87
N TYR A 640 5.44 0.13 2.05
CA TYR A 640 6.56 0.16 1.12
C TYR A 640 6.20 -0.52 -0.19
N GLN A 641 6.19 0.31 -1.24
CA GLN A 641 5.90 -0.02 -2.61
C GLN A 641 6.69 -1.26 -3.03
N ILE A 642 6.00 -2.38 -3.25
CA ILE A 642 6.55 -3.45 -4.08
C ILE A 642 6.62 -2.87 -5.50
N THR A 643 7.76 -2.30 -5.84
CA THR A 643 7.97 -1.59 -7.11
C THR A 643 7.97 -2.53 -8.32
N ASP A 644 8.11 -3.84 -8.12
CA ASP A 644 8.03 -4.82 -9.21
C ASP A 644 7.34 -6.13 -8.79
N TYR A 645 6.04 -6.04 -8.56
CA TYR A 645 5.22 -7.19 -8.15
C TYR A 645 5.23 -8.31 -9.21
N VAL A 646 5.40 -7.96 -10.49
CA VAL A 646 5.45 -8.94 -11.58
C VAL A 646 6.75 -9.74 -11.54
N LYS A 647 7.89 -9.10 -11.32
CA LYS A 647 9.17 -9.79 -11.15
C LYS A 647 9.13 -10.74 -9.96
N GLN A 648 8.63 -10.28 -8.81
CA GLN A 648 8.50 -11.14 -7.63
C GLN A 648 7.56 -12.33 -7.89
N ALA A 649 6.46 -12.11 -8.62
CA ALA A 649 5.58 -13.21 -9.03
C ALA A 649 6.30 -14.22 -9.94
N LYS A 650 7.10 -13.74 -10.91
CA LYS A 650 7.88 -14.62 -11.80
C LYS A 650 8.94 -15.42 -11.02
N GLU A 651 9.69 -14.76 -10.13
CA GLU A 651 10.66 -15.42 -9.24
C GLU A 651 9.99 -16.47 -8.36
N PHE A 652 8.81 -16.15 -7.82
CA PHE A 652 8.01 -17.08 -7.02
C PHE A 652 7.56 -18.31 -7.82
N VAL A 653 7.15 -18.12 -9.08
CA VAL A 653 6.75 -19.21 -9.97
C VAL A 653 7.93 -20.12 -10.29
N VAL A 654 9.12 -19.56 -10.51
CA VAL A 654 10.37 -20.32 -10.69
C VAL A 654 10.71 -21.09 -9.42
N ALA A 655 10.63 -20.47 -8.24
CA ALA A 655 10.88 -21.14 -6.97
C ALA A 655 9.90 -22.29 -6.70
N LYS A 656 8.63 -22.14 -7.10
CA LYS A 656 7.63 -23.21 -7.00
C LYS A 656 7.85 -24.33 -8.03
N SER A 657 8.24 -24.01 -9.26
CA SER A 657 8.44 -25.03 -10.30
C SER A 657 9.60 -25.98 -10.00
N ILE A 658 10.60 -25.53 -9.22
CA ILE A 658 11.70 -26.38 -8.75
C ILE A 658 11.41 -27.07 -7.40
N CYS A 659 10.35 -26.67 -6.70
CA CYS A 659 10.04 -27.20 -5.39
C CYS A 659 9.48 -28.62 -5.48
N PRO A 660 10.02 -29.60 -4.74
CA PRO A 660 9.52 -30.99 -4.76
C PRO A 660 8.03 -31.14 -4.45
N ILE A 661 7.46 -30.19 -3.69
CA ILE A 661 6.03 -30.19 -3.33
C ILE A 661 5.16 -29.66 -4.47
N HIS A 662 5.62 -28.65 -5.22
CA HIS A 662 4.80 -27.93 -6.20
C HIS A 662 5.13 -28.26 -7.66
N LYS A 663 6.31 -28.83 -7.95
CA LYS A 663 6.80 -29.06 -9.32
C LYS A 663 5.89 -29.89 -10.22
N TYR A 664 5.04 -30.73 -9.62
CA TYR A 664 4.10 -31.59 -10.35
C TYR A 664 2.65 -31.11 -10.31
N ILE A 665 2.37 -30.00 -9.64
CA ILE A 665 1.00 -29.49 -9.54
C ILE A 665 0.85 -28.36 -10.56
N LEU A 666 -0.01 -28.60 -11.56
CA LEU A 666 -0.34 -27.56 -12.52
C LEU A 666 -0.90 -26.33 -11.79
N PRO A 667 -0.48 -25.11 -12.19
CA PRO A 667 -1.11 -23.89 -11.76
C PRO A 667 -2.62 -23.94 -11.97
N SER A 668 -3.37 -24.06 -10.87
CA SER A 668 -4.82 -24.00 -10.90
C SER A 668 -5.31 -23.13 -9.76
N PHE A 669 -6.49 -22.56 -9.94
CA PHE A 669 -7.15 -21.80 -8.87
C PHE A 669 -7.33 -22.62 -7.57
N GLY A 670 -7.44 -23.95 -7.67
CA GLY A 670 -7.49 -24.85 -6.52
C GLY A 670 -6.12 -25.09 -5.86
N THR A 671 -5.06 -25.22 -6.68
CA THR A 671 -3.68 -25.43 -6.21
C THR A 671 -3.15 -24.27 -5.38
N TYR A 672 -3.57 -23.05 -5.71
CA TYR A 672 -3.10 -21.81 -5.09
C TYR A 672 -4.14 -21.13 -4.19
N ARG A 673 -5.26 -21.82 -3.92
CA ARG A 673 -6.30 -21.31 -3.01
C ARG A 673 -5.84 -21.39 -1.56
N TYR A 674 -6.34 -20.43 -0.78
CA TYR A 674 -6.32 -20.17 0.68
C TYR A 674 -6.07 -21.32 1.69
N GLU A 675 -6.15 -22.58 1.32
CA GLU A 675 -5.70 -23.64 2.22
C GLU A 675 -4.17 -23.62 2.27
N SER A 676 -3.62 -23.23 3.43
CA SER A 676 -2.18 -23.31 3.62
C SER A 676 -1.71 -24.70 3.18
N VAL A 677 -0.59 -24.77 2.46
CA VAL A 677 0.00 -26.05 2.07
C VAL A 677 0.11 -26.97 3.29
N LEU A 678 0.37 -26.37 4.47
CA LEU A 678 0.31 -27.03 5.76
C LEU A 678 -1.06 -27.64 6.10
N LYS A 679 -2.19 -26.97 5.83
CA LYS A 679 -3.55 -27.52 5.98
C LYS A 679 -3.78 -28.71 5.05
N GLN A 680 -3.42 -28.63 3.77
CA GLN A 680 -3.55 -29.75 2.83
C GLN A 680 -2.65 -30.93 3.22
N ILE A 681 -1.42 -30.66 3.65
CA ILE A 681 -0.49 -31.67 4.18
C ILE A 681 -1.09 -32.31 5.42
N ASN A 682 -1.61 -31.51 6.36
CA ASN A 682 -2.23 -32.02 7.58
C ASN A 682 -3.48 -32.84 7.28
N GLN A 683 -4.34 -32.41 6.34
CA GLN A 683 -5.48 -33.21 5.88
C GLN A 683 -5.03 -34.57 5.32
N ARG A 684 -4.00 -34.61 4.46
CA ARG A 684 -3.46 -35.86 3.94
C ARG A 684 -2.87 -36.73 5.06
N ARG A 685 -2.07 -36.13 5.96
CA ARG A 685 -1.49 -36.78 7.13
C ARG A 685 -2.55 -37.42 8.03
N PHE A 686 -3.62 -36.68 8.32
CA PHE A 686 -4.75 -37.19 9.10
C PHE A 686 -5.56 -38.23 8.32
N GLY A 687 -5.67 -38.10 6.99
CA GLY A 687 -6.26 -39.12 6.13
C GLY A 687 -5.54 -40.47 6.21
N LEU A 688 -4.22 -40.49 6.44
CA LEU A 688 -3.48 -41.74 6.64
C LEU A 688 -3.87 -42.50 7.92
N THR A 689 -4.48 -41.81 8.89
CA THR A 689 -5.00 -42.48 10.10
C THR A 689 -6.20 -43.37 9.78
N LEU A 690 -6.86 -43.12 8.65
CA LEU A 690 -7.98 -43.93 8.16
C LEU A 690 -7.52 -45.22 7.48
N THR A 691 -6.21 -45.38 7.22
CA THR A 691 -5.68 -46.53 6.49
C THR A 691 -5.75 -47.82 7.31
N CYS A 692 -5.39 -47.79 8.61
CA CYS A 692 -5.58 -48.94 9.50
C CYS A 692 -5.52 -48.55 10.99
N LYS A 693 -6.09 -49.40 11.85
CA LYS A 693 -6.15 -49.21 13.31
C LYS A 693 -4.77 -48.99 13.96
N ARG A 694 -3.75 -49.73 13.51
CA ARG A 694 -2.38 -49.61 14.05
C ARG A 694 -1.77 -48.25 13.75
N LEU A 695 -1.95 -47.72 12.54
CA LEU A 695 -1.47 -46.39 12.18
C LEU A 695 -2.24 -45.31 12.94
N PHE A 696 -3.55 -45.47 13.08
CA PHE A 696 -4.35 -44.60 13.94
C PHE A 696 -3.80 -44.54 15.37
N GLU A 697 -3.56 -45.70 15.99
CA GLU A 697 -3.00 -45.78 17.35
C GLU A 697 -1.59 -45.18 17.43
N TYR A 698 -0.72 -45.46 16.46
CA TYR A 698 0.62 -44.89 16.42
C TYR A 698 0.57 -43.35 16.34
N ILE A 699 -0.21 -42.80 15.40
CA ILE A 699 -0.31 -41.36 15.16
C ILE A 699 -0.94 -40.64 16.36
N SER A 700 -2.07 -41.15 16.84
CA SER A 700 -2.79 -40.57 17.99
C SER A 700 -2.01 -40.64 19.30
N ASN A 701 -1.16 -41.65 19.50
CA ASN A 701 -0.39 -41.79 20.75
C ASN A 701 1.01 -41.16 20.71
N ARG A 702 1.61 -41.01 19.52
CA ARG A 702 3.03 -40.64 19.40
C ARG A 702 3.29 -39.34 18.64
N LEU A 703 2.43 -38.96 17.69
CA LEU A 703 2.70 -37.84 16.77
C LEU A 703 1.86 -36.59 17.08
N VAL A 704 0.64 -36.75 17.58
CA VAL A 704 -0.27 -35.64 17.90
C VAL A 704 -0.29 -35.41 19.41
N ASN A 705 0.80 -34.87 19.94
CA ASN A 705 0.95 -34.64 21.39
C ASN A 705 0.94 -33.15 21.79
N ARG A 706 0.77 -32.24 20.81
CA ARG A 706 0.68 -30.80 21.04
C ARG A 706 -0.64 -30.25 20.52
N VAL A 707 -1.28 -29.43 21.33
CA VAL A 707 -2.56 -28.80 21.01
C VAL A 707 -2.43 -27.31 21.29
N ALA A 708 -2.91 -26.50 20.34
CA ALA A 708 -3.04 -25.07 20.50
C ALA A 708 -4.43 -24.66 19.99
N PHE A 709 -5.19 -23.91 20.79
CA PHE A 709 -6.46 -23.31 20.36
C PHE A 709 -6.65 -21.92 20.98
N SER A 710 -7.46 -21.11 20.30
CA SER A 710 -7.93 -19.84 20.83
C SER A 710 -8.96 -20.10 21.93
N TYR A 711 -8.83 -19.40 23.05
CA TYR A 711 -9.78 -19.40 24.15
C TYR A 711 -10.96 -18.51 23.78
N GLU A 712 -11.99 -19.14 23.23
CA GLU A 712 -13.35 -18.64 23.24
C GLU A 712 -14.22 -19.67 23.94
N GLU A 713 -14.88 -19.30 25.04
CA GLU A 713 -15.64 -20.23 25.88
C GLU A 713 -16.70 -21.01 25.07
N SER A 714 -17.31 -20.36 24.06
CA SER A 714 -18.23 -20.99 23.11
C SER A 714 -17.61 -22.05 22.21
N GLU A 715 -16.30 -21.98 21.96
CA GLU A 715 -15.57 -22.96 21.16
C GLU A 715 -15.00 -24.12 21.99
N ILE A 716 -14.63 -23.84 23.24
CA ILE A 716 -14.06 -24.81 24.18
C ILE A 716 -14.96 -26.03 24.36
N SER A 717 -16.25 -25.80 24.60
CA SER A 717 -17.25 -26.89 24.67
C SER A 717 -17.28 -27.76 23.39
N LYS A 718 -17.17 -27.14 22.20
CA LYS A 718 -17.12 -27.85 20.92
C LYS A 718 -15.82 -28.65 20.77
N TYR A 719 -14.68 -28.10 21.18
CA TYR A 719 -13.41 -28.82 21.19
C TYR A 719 -13.46 -30.05 22.12
N HIS A 720 -14.09 -29.94 23.29
CA HIS A 720 -14.22 -31.09 24.19
C HIS A 720 -15.13 -32.18 23.66
N GLN A 721 -16.27 -31.80 23.07
CA GLN A 721 -17.12 -32.76 22.36
C GLN A 721 -16.32 -33.49 21.27
N HIS A 722 -15.46 -32.75 20.57
CA HIS A 722 -14.56 -33.34 19.58
C HIS A 722 -13.50 -34.26 20.20
N PHE A 723 -12.83 -33.86 21.28
CA PHE A 723 -11.79 -34.65 21.96
C PHE A 723 -12.34 -35.92 22.64
N SER A 724 -13.61 -35.88 23.04
CA SER A 724 -14.33 -37.03 23.59
C SER A 724 -14.62 -38.12 22.55
N ASN A 725 -14.53 -37.78 21.25
CA ASN A 725 -14.72 -38.77 20.19
C ASN A 725 -13.57 -39.78 20.20
N GLN A 726 -13.90 -41.08 20.25
CA GLN A 726 -12.90 -42.17 20.22
C GLN A 726 -12.02 -42.18 18.95
N TYR A 727 -12.46 -41.53 17.88
CA TYR A 727 -11.72 -41.34 16.63
C TYR A 727 -10.96 -40.01 16.57
N CYS A 728 -11.03 -39.18 17.62
CA CYS A 728 -10.22 -37.97 17.71
C CYS A 728 -8.75 -38.33 17.92
N LEU A 729 -7.90 -37.83 17.03
CA LEU A 729 -6.45 -38.03 17.12
C LEU A 729 -5.80 -37.18 18.21
N ILE A 730 -6.41 -36.04 18.51
CA ILE A 730 -5.85 -35.01 19.39
C ILE A 730 -6.10 -35.32 20.87
N GLY A 731 -7.30 -35.80 21.22
CA GLY A 731 -7.74 -35.96 22.61
C GLY A 731 -7.10 -37.12 23.41
N LYS A 732 -6.26 -37.95 22.79
CA LYS A 732 -5.73 -39.18 23.43
C LYS A 732 -4.36 -39.02 24.08
N SER A 733 -3.52 -38.09 23.61
CA SER A 733 -2.12 -38.00 24.06
C SER A 733 -1.61 -36.57 24.20
N ILE A 734 -2.49 -35.63 24.61
CA ILE A 734 -2.11 -34.23 24.83
C ILE A 734 -1.03 -34.17 25.91
N LYS A 735 0.21 -33.89 25.49
CA LYS A 735 1.36 -33.66 26.40
C LYS A 735 1.71 -32.19 26.50
N SER A 736 1.44 -31.41 25.45
CA SER A 736 1.65 -29.98 25.40
C SER A 736 0.35 -29.28 25.05
N LEU A 737 -0.09 -28.36 25.90
CA LEU A 737 -1.29 -27.55 25.70
C LEU A 737 -0.89 -26.08 25.64
N THR A 738 -1.29 -25.41 24.57
CA THR A 738 -1.16 -23.97 24.39
C THR A 738 -2.55 -23.35 24.29
N ILE A 739 -2.79 -22.30 25.06
CA ILE A 739 -4.06 -21.56 25.02
C ILE A 739 -3.74 -20.12 24.64
N ASP A 740 -4.32 -19.64 23.55
CA ASP A 740 -4.19 -18.25 23.08
C ASP A 740 -5.47 -17.49 23.42
N SER A 741 -5.42 -16.32 24.06
CA SER A 741 -6.63 -15.53 24.37
C SER A 741 -6.54 -14.11 23.83
N TYR A 742 -7.61 -13.66 23.16
CA TYR A 742 -7.73 -12.30 22.62
C TYR A 742 -8.39 -11.30 23.56
N HIS A 743 -9.26 -11.80 24.43
CA HIS A 743 -10.14 -10.96 25.24
C HIS A 743 -10.02 -11.39 26.70
N ASN A 744 -9.70 -10.42 27.56
CA ASN A 744 -9.92 -10.53 29.00
C ASN A 744 -11.43 -10.48 29.25
N SER A 745 -12.13 -11.59 29.03
CA SER A 745 -13.42 -11.79 29.67
C SER A 745 -13.16 -12.13 31.14
N GLY A 746 -13.70 -11.35 32.08
CA GLY A 746 -13.48 -11.59 33.52
C GLY A 746 -14.00 -12.95 34.02
N ASP A 747 -14.87 -13.59 33.25
CA ASP A 747 -15.63 -14.78 33.63
C ASP A 747 -15.12 -16.08 32.98
N GLN A 748 -13.81 -16.22 32.74
CA GLN A 748 -13.27 -17.45 32.16
C GLN A 748 -13.36 -18.63 33.15
N SER A 749 -14.14 -19.66 32.81
CA SER A 749 -14.12 -20.94 33.51
C SER A 749 -12.94 -21.80 33.05
N TRP A 750 -12.16 -22.27 34.03
CA TRP A 750 -11.00 -23.15 33.81
C TRP A 750 -11.27 -24.62 34.14
N GLU A 751 -12.53 -24.95 34.47
CA GLU A 751 -12.97 -26.29 34.87
C GLU A 751 -12.72 -27.34 33.79
N PHE A 752 -12.63 -26.94 32.52
CA PHE A 752 -12.36 -27.87 31.44
C PHE A 752 -10.99 -28.57 31.53
N LEU A 753 -10.03 -27.99 32.27
CA LEU A 753 -8.74 -28.63 32.51
C LEU A 753 -8.86 -29.93 33.32
N ASP A 754 -10.00 -30.15 33.98
CA ASP A 754 -10.30 -31.37 34.74
C ASP A 754 -10.71 -32.55 33.85
N LEU A 755 -11.02 -32.28 32.58
CA LEU A 755 -11.45 -33.34 31.67
C LEU A 755 -10.31 -34.33 31.43
N HIS A 756 -10.67 -35.61 31.35
CA HIS A 756 -9.71 -36.72 31.27
C HIS A 756 -8.67 -36.57 30.15
N HIS A 757 -9.02 -35.94 29.02
CA HIS A 757 -8.10 -35.69 27.89
C HIS A 757 -6.87 -34.85 28.25
N TYR A 758 -6.95 -34.04 29.30
CA TYR A 758 -5.86 -33.18 29.78
C TYR A 758 -5.03 -33.79 30.91
N SER A 759 -5.46 -34.93 31.46
CA SER A 759 -4.75 -35.61 32.55
C SER A 759 -3.25 -35.74 32.26
N ASN A 760 -2.88 -36.14 31.04
CA ASN A 760 -1.49 -36.37 30.60
C ASN A 760 -0.71 -35.11 30.21
N VAL A 761 -1.24 -33.90 30.41
CA VAL A 761 -0.56 -32.65 30.05
C VAL A 761 0.70 -32.47 30.90
N GLN A 762 1.84 -32.38 30.24
CA GLN A 762 3.16 -32.17 30.85
C GLN A 762 3.65 -30.74 30.70
N HIS A 763 3.26 -30.08 29.60
CA HIS A 763 3.65 -28.72 29.26
C HIS A 763 2.39 -27.88 29.03
N PHE A 764 2.24 -26.81 29.80
CA PHE A 764 1.17 -25.84 29.62
C PHE A 764 1.77 -24.48 29.26
N MET A 765 1.24 -23.84 28.22
CA MET A 765 1.62 -22.50 27.79
C MET A 765 0.39 -21.63 27.57
N TYR A 766 0.40 -20.42 28.12
CA TYR A 766 -0.61 -19.41 27.85
C TYR A 766 0.00 -18.27 27.02
N GLU A 767 -0.59 -18.01 25.87
CA GLU A 767 -0.26 -16.89 25.00
C GLU A 767 -1.41 -15.85 25.08
N SER A 768 -1.07 -14.59 25.31
CA SER A 768 -2.03 -13.48 25.20
C SER A 768 -1.60 -12.60 24.03
N CYS A 769 -2.53 -12.33 23.13
CA CYS A 769 -2.32 -11.30 22.11
C CYS A 769 -2.42 -9.88 22.69
N ASN A 770 -2.94 -9.73 23.91
CA ASN A 770 -3.21 -8.44 24.53
C ASN A 770 -2.40 -8.26 25.83
N PRO A 771 -1.61 -7.18 25.99
CA PRO A 771 -0.78 -6.96 27.17
C PRO A 771 -1.57 -6.61 28.46
N TYR A 772 -2.91 -6.61 28.45
CA TYR A 772 -3.69 -6.30 29.65
C TYR A 772 -3.59 -7.38 30.74
N PHE A 773 -3.82 -6.97 31.99
CA PHE A 773 -3.73 -7.83 33.16
C PHE A 773 -4.73 -8.98 33.12
N PHE A 774 -4.26 -10.20 33.35
CA PHE A 774 -5.13 -11.36 33.38
C PHE A 774 -5.94 -11.40 34.69
N THR A 775 -7.24 -11.14 34.61
CA THR A 775 -8.15 -11.26 35.75
C THR A 775 -8.43 -12.74 36.06
N ASN A 776 -8.57 -13.08 37.33
CA ASN A 776 -8.93 -14.44 37.79
C ASN A 776 -7.84 -15.53 37.66
N ILE A 777 -6.56 -15.15 37.84
CA ILE A 777 -5.46 -16.13 37.90
C ILE A 777 -5.67 -17.18 39.00
N GLY A 778 -6.40 -16.82 40.07
CA GLY A 778 -6.67 -17.70 41.21
C GLY A 778 -7.38 -19.00 40.80
N ASN A 779 -8.43 -18.89 39.98
CA ASN A 779 -9.19 -20.03 39.48
C ASN A 779 -8.37 -20.84 38.46
N PHE A 780 -7.60 -20.14 37.63
CA PHE A 780 -6.70 -20.77 36.66
C PHE A 780 -5.63 -21.63 37.34
N ILE A 781 -4.88 -21.08 38.31
CA ILE A 781 -3.84 -21.82 39.04
C ILE A 781 -4.44 -22.99 39.82
N GLN A 782 -5.63 -22.80 40.40
CA GLN A 782 -6.35 -23.87 41.07
C GLN A 782 -6.70 -25.02 40.10
N SER A 783 -7.13 -24.70 38.88
CA SER A 783 -7.42 -25.71 37.85
C SER A 783 -6.14 -26.40 37.37
N LEU A 784 -5.03 -25.67 37.22
CA LEU A 784 -3.72 -26.26 36.90
C LEU A 784 -3.25 -27.27 37.94
N SER A 785 -3.55 -27.06 39.23
CA SER A 785 -3.15 -27.98 40.30
C SER A 785 -3.76 -29.38 40.16
N ARG A 786 -4.83 -29.52 39.37
CA ARG A 786 -5.48 -30.80 39.07
C ARG A 786 -4.76 -31.59 37.96
N LEU A 787 -3.85 -30.96 37.21
CA LEU A 787 -3.03 -31.62 36.19
C LEU A 787 -1.85 -32.36 36.84
N GLN A 788 -2.06 -33.62 37.20
CA GLN A 788 -1.08 -34.43 37.96
C GLN A 788 0.30 -34.56 37.30
N PHE A 789 0.38 -34.49 35.97
CA PHE A 789 1.63 -34.69 35.22
C PHE A 789 2.31 -33.39 34.75
N ILE A 790 1.82 -32.22 35.17
CA ILE A 790 2.39 -30.94 34.74
C ILE A 790 3.82 -30.78 35.26
N THR A 791 4.76 -30.57 34.35
CA THR A 791 6.19 -30.36 34.67
C THR A 791 6.71 -29.02 34.15
N SER A 792 5.96 -28.34 33.29
CA SER A 792 6.37 -27.10 32.67
C SER A 792 5.17 -26.17 32.52
N LEU A 793 5.31 -24.95 33.04
CA LEU A 793 4.30 -23.90 32.98
C LEU A 793 4.92 -22.63 32.38
N ASP A 794 4.35 -22.12 31.29
CA ASP A 794 4.79 -20.89 30.62
C ASP A 794 3.65 -19.86 30.55
N LEU A 795 3.70 -18.90 31.46
CA LEU A 795 2.83 -17.73 31.58
C LEU A 795 3.58 -16.44 31.17
N SER A 796 4.68 -16.54 30.43
CA SER A 796 5.54 -15.39 30.13
C SER A 796 4.93 -14.36 29.18
N HIS A 797 3.75 -14.64 28.62
CA HIS A 797 2.97 -13.72 27.82
C HIS A 797 1.83 -13.05 28.62
N MET A 798 1.68 -13.41 29.90
CA MET A 798 0.66 -12.84 30.79
C MET A 798 1.29 -11.77 31.67
N LYS A 799 0.68 -10.58 31.73
CA LYS A 799 0.95 -9.62 32.81
C LYS A 799 0.09 -10.02 34.01
N ILE A 800 0.75 -10.53 35.04
CA ILE A 800 0.07 -10.88 36.30
C ILE A 800 -0.09 -9.59 37.11
N ASP A 801 -1.31 -9.26 37.54
CA ASP A 801 -1.50 -8.09 38.39
C ASP A 801 -1.03 -8.36 39.84
N PRO A 802 -0.71 -7.32 40.62
CA PRO A 802 -0.21 -7.51 41.98
C PRO A 802 -1.17 -8.23 42.94
N GLY A 803 -2.49 -8.05 42.79
CA GLY A 803 -3.48 -8.73 43.62
C GLY A 803 -3.53 -10.23 43.33
N SER A 804 -3.40 -10.58 42.06
CA SER A 804 -3.31 -11.94 41.53
C SER A 804 -2.03 -12.68 41.90
N ALA A 805 -0.95 -11.98 42.26
CA ALA A 805 0.32 -12.61 42.63
C ALA A 805 0.21 -13.55 43.84
N SER A 806 -0.74 -13.30 44.74
CA SER A 806 -1.06 -14.17 45.88
C SER A 806 -1.45 -15.59 45.44
N ALA A 807 -2.10 -15.73 44.29
CA ALA A 807 -2.49 -17.04 43.76
C ALA A 807 -1.32 -17.88 43.25
N LEU A 808 -0.19 -17.26 42.87
CA LEU A 808 1.02 -18.00 42.49
C LEU A 808 1.55 -18.84 43.66
N HIS A 809 1.22 -18.47 44.89
CA HIS A 809 1.55 -19.25 46.08
C HIS A 809 0.97 -20.67 46.05
N LYS A 810 -0.19 -20.86 45.40
CA LYS A 810 -0.79 -22.19 45.18
C LYS A 810 0.09 -23.10 44.32
N LEU A 811 1.08 -22.57 43.59
CA LEU A 811 2.03 -23.38 42.83
C LEU A 811 3.11 -24.04 43.71
N LYS A 812 3.24 -23.65 44.99
CA LYS A 812 4.35 -24.10 45.87
C LYS A 812 4.43 -25.61 46.04
N ASP A 813 3.29 -26.29 45.95
CA ASP A 813 3.16 -27.74 46.13
C ASP A 813 3.28 -28.53 44.82
N ILE A 814 3.26 -27.84 43.67
CA ILE A 814 3.35 -28.47 42.34
C ILE A 814 4.84 -28.64 41.97
N PRO A 815 5.31 -29.87 41.71
CA PRO A 815 6.72 -30.14 41.42
C PRO A 815 7.10 -29.78 39.97
N LEU A 816 6.91 -28.52 39.57
CA LEU A 816 7.27 -28.05 38.25
C LEU A 816 8.80 -28.11 38.06
N ARG A 817 9.23 -28.58 36.89
CA ARG A 817 10.62 -28.50 36.43
C ARG A 817 10.90 -27.20 35.70
N LYS A 818 9.90 -26.59 35.07
CA LYS A 818 10.04 -25.32 34.36
C LYS A 818 8.90 -24.38 34.71
N LEU A 819 9.24 -23.14 35.05
CA LEU A 819 8.27 -22.10 35.33
C LEU A 819 8.72 -20.79 34.67
N TYR A 820 8.04 -20.39 33.61
CA TYR A 820 8.25 -19.09 32.98
C TYR A 820 7.02 -18.24 33.26
N TYR A 821 7.20 -17.04 33.78
CA TYR A 821 6.16 -16.07 34.09
C TYR A 821 6.72 -14.65 33.99
N PHE A 822 5.83 -13.68 33.82
CA PHE A 822 6.19 -12.27 33.78
C PHE A 822 5.39 -11.51 34.85
N TYR A 823 6.05 -11.15 35.95
CA TYR A 823 5.44 -10.42 37.07
C TYR A 823 6.40 -9.35 37.60
N PRO A 824 6.12 -8.04 37.39
CA PRO A 824 7.07 -6.94 37.66
C PRO A 824 7.80 -7.05 39.01
N ASP A 825 7.08 -7.43 40.06
CA ASP A 825 7.64 -7.63 41.39
C ASP A 825 7.99 -9.09 41.63
N ASN A 826 8.87 -9.67 40.80
CA ASN A 826 9.32 -11.07 40.69
C ASN A 826 9.79 -11.80 41.97
N GLN A 827 9.13 -11.54 43.08
CA GLN A 827 9.58 -11.76 44.43
C GLN A 827 8.85 -12.96 45.02
N PHE A 828 7.82 -13.54 44.41
CA PHE A 828 7.12 -14.65 45.09
C PHE A 828 8.06 -15.85 45.36
N LEU A 829 8.96 -16.19 44.43
CA LEU A 829 10.02 -17.19 44.64
C LEU A 829 11.20 -16.67 45.48
N PHE A 830 11.34 -15.34 45.61
CA PHE A 830 12.58 -14.68 46.06
C PHE A 830 12.37 -13.61 47.15
N LYS A 831 11.22 -13.63 47.84
CA LYS A 831 10.87 -12.73 48.93
C LYS A 831 11.87 -12.96 50.06
N GLN A 832 12.38 -11.87 50.63
CA GLN A 832 13.18 -11.92 51.86
C GLN A 832 12.19 -11.87 53.04
N GLN A 833 12.39 -12.74 54.02
CA GLN A 833 11.56 -12.89 55.23
C GLN A 833 11.57 -11.66 56.17
N GLN A 834 12.02 -10.49 55.71
CA GLN A 834 12.34 -9.36 56.59
C GLN A 834 11.14 -8.71 57.31
N GLN A 835 9.89 -9.17 57.12
CA GLN A 835 8.72 -8.59 57.78
C GLN A 835 7.68 -9.58 58.35
N GLN A 836 7.92 -10.91 58.34
CA GLN A 836 6.98 -11.88 58.92
C GLN A 836 7.64 -12.65 60.07
N GLN A 837 7.56 -12.08 61.27
CA GLN A 837 8.13 -12.65 62.49
C GLN A 837 7.29 -13.76 63.15
N GLN A 838 6.28 -14.37 62.51
CA GLN A 838 5.36 -15.26 63.26
C GLN A 838 4.68 -16.44 62.53
N GLN A 839 5.12 -16.88 61.34
CA GLN A 839 4.66 -18.16 60.76
C GLN A 839 5.84 -18.94 60.15
N ASP A 840 6.35 -19.94 60.89
CA ASP A 840 7.52 -20.77 60.54
C ASP A 840 7.30 -21.73 59.35
N ASP A 841 6.07 -21.89 58.86
CA ASP A 841 5.72 -22.95 57.91
C ASP A 841 5.80 -22.59 56.41
N ASP A 842 6.12 -21.34 56.06
CA ASP A 842 6.05 -20.87 54.66
C ASP A 842 7.40 -20.38 54.09
N ASP A 843 8.49 -21.05 54.46
CA ASP A 843 9.82 -20.81 53.87
C ASP A 843 9.84 -21.26 52.38
N PRO A 844 10.08 -20.35 51.41
CA PRO A 844 10.20 -20.70 50.00
C PRO A 844 11.26 -21.75 49.70
N ASN A 845 12.30 -21.87 50.52
CA ASN A 845 13.32 -22.90 50.34
C ASN A 845 12.80 -24.31 50.66
N ARG A 846 11.68 -24.43 51.40
CA ARG A 846 11.03 -25.72 51.70
C ARG A 846 9.94 -26.09 50.70
N TRP A 847 9.54 -25.17 49.82
CA TRP A 847 8.52 -25.46 48.81
C TRP A 847 8.96 -26.58 47.87
N ARG A 848 8.04 -27.48 47.51
CA ARG A 848 8.33 -28.55 46.53
C ARG A 848 8.74 -27.96 45.18
N LEU A 849 8.12 -26.84 44.81
CA LEU A 849 8.41 -26.10 43.59
C LEU A 849 9.88 -25.67 43.51
N THR A 850 10.43 -25.01 44.53
CA THR A 850 11.82 -24.51 44.50
C THR A 850 12.84 -25.65 44.45
N GLN A 851 12.51 -26.79 45.07
CA GLN A 851 13.32 -28.02 45.04
C GLN A 851 13.27 -28.78 43.71
N SER A 852 12.28 -28.54 42.85
CA SER A 852 12.11 -29.22 41.57
C SER A 852 12.50 -28.38 40.35
N LEU A 853 12.54 -27.05 40.46
CA LEU A 853 12.76 -26.16 39.33
C LEU A 853 14.15 -26.32 38.71
N GLU A 854 14.16 -26.69 37.43
CA GLU A 854 15.33 -26.77 36.56
C GLU A 854 15.43 -25.56 35.62
N ALA A 855 14.30 -24.90 35.34
CA ALA A 855 14.25 -23.67 34.55
C ALA A 855 13.28 -22.64 35.11
N VAL A 856 13.70 -21.37 35.14
CA VAL A 856 12.87 -20.25 35.60
C VAL A 856 13.05 -19.04 34.70
N SER A 857 12.04 -18.16 34.63
CA SER A 857 12.24 -16.81 34.11
C SER A 857 12.46 -15.76 35.19
N ILE A 858 13.28 -14.75 34.87
CA ILE A 858 13.42 -13.52 35.65
C ILE A 858 13.11 -12.30 34.79
N ASN A 859 12.62 -11.23 35.42
CA ASN A 859 12.43 -9.92 34.79
C ASN A 859 13.18 -8.78 35.49
N SER A 860 13.91 -9.08 36.57
CA SER A 860 14.82 -8.17 37.26
C SER A 860 16.14 -8.88 37.57
N PHE A 861 17.25 -8.18 37.35
CA PHE A 861 18.61 -8.65 37.64
C PHE A 861 18.89 -8.73 39.15
N ASP A 862 18.14 -7.99 39.98
CA ASP A 862 18.30 -7.99 41.45
C ASP A 862 17.99 -9.37 42.08
N VAL A 863 17.35 -10.24 41.29
CA VAL A 863 17.02 -11.62 41.67
C VAL A 863 18.20 -12.57 41.46
N ILE A 864 19.23 -12.21 40.68
CA ILE A 864 20.35 -13.10 40.33
C ILE A 864 21.06 -13.63 41.57
N SER A 865 21.32 -12.76 42.56
CA SER A 865 21.95 -13.14 43.83
C SER A 865 21.11 -14.10 44.67
N LYS A 866 19.84 -14.31 44.32
CA LYS A 866 18.91 -15.20 45.03
C LYS A 866 18.68 -16.52 44.28
N LEU A 867 19.26 -16.70 43.10
CA LEU A 867 19.07 -17.89 42.27
C LEU A 867 19.69 -19.17 42.88
N ASP A 868 20.66 -19.03 43.80
CA ASP A 868 21.26 -20.16 44.54
C ASP A 868 20.23 -20.94 45.38
N ARG A 869 19.07 -20.34 45.67
CA ARG A 869 17.95 -21.01 46.35
C ARG A 869 17.28 -22.10 45.51
N LEU A 870 17.56 -22.15 44.22
CA LEU A 870 17.02 -23.14 43.29
C LEU A 870 18.11 -24.17 42.95
N PRO A 871 18.27 -25.24 43.75
CA PRO A 871 19.44 -26.13 43.68
C PRO A 871 19.58 -26.84 42.33
N LYS A 872 18.46 -27.09 41.64
CA LYS A 872 18.44 -27.77 40.33
C LYS A 872 18.43 -26.81 39.14
N LEU A 873 18.48 -25.49 39.38
CA LEU A 873 18.36 -24.51 38.31
C LEU A 873 19.53 -24.63 37.32
N ARG A 874 19.18 -24.93 36.07
CA ARG A 874 20.13 -25.07 34.96
C ARG A 874 19.82 -24.14 33.79
N HIS A 875 18.58 -23.64 33.67
CA HIS A 875 18.18 -22.74 32.59
C HIS A 875 17.49 -21.48 33.14
N LEU A 876 18.08 -20.32 32.88
CA LEU A 876 17.50 -19.02 33.22
C LEU A 876 17.00 -18.31 31.96
N ARG A 877 15.73 -17.86 31.96
CA ARG A 877 15.13 -17.06 30.88
C ARG A 877 14.95 -15.61 31.33
N ILE A 878 15.49 -14.64 30.62
CA ILE A 878 15.37 -13.21 30.97
C ILE A 878 14.28 -12.57 30.10
N ILE A 879 13.29 -11.94 30.75
CA ILE A 879 12.09 -11.37 30.14
C ILE A 879 11.88 -9.95 30.71
N ILE A 880 12.25 -8.91 29.96
CA ILE A 880 12.05 -7.51 30.38
C ILE A 880 10.92 -6.91 29.52
N ASP A 881 10.09 -6.09 30.14
CA ASP A 881 8.93 -5.46 29.50
C ASP A 881 9.36 -4.21 28.74
N ASN A 882 9.28 -4.25 27.41
CA ASN A 882 9.33 -3.05 26.58
C ASN A 882 7.93 -2.45 26.44
N SER A 883 7.29 -2.17 27.58
CA SER A 883 6.08 -1.35 27.57
C SER A 883 6.38 -0.05 26.80
N PRO A 884 5.49 0.43 25.91
CA PRO A 884 5.71 1.61 25.08
C PRO A 884 5.89 2.93 25.85
N TYR A 885 5.83 2.88 27.18
CA TYR A 885 6.24 3.96 28.07
C TYR A 885 7.66 3.67 28.56
N PRO A 886 8.71 4.18 27.88
CA PRO A 886 10.09 3.85 28.19
C PRO A 886 10.48 4.51 29.51
N GLN A 887 10.41 3.75 30.59
CA GLN A 887 11.39 3.90 31.64
C GLN A 887 12.54 2.97 31.28
N ASN A 888 13.47 3.46 30.46
CA ASN A 888 14.74 2.79 30.24
C ASN A 888 15.48 2.77 31.57
N VAL A 889 15.23 1.76 32.40
CA VAL A 889 16.09 1.47 33.54
C VAL A 889 17.41 0.98 32.92
N SER A 890 18.38 1.87 32.77
CA SER A 890 19.74 1.50 32.38
C SER A 890 20.24 0.49 33.40
N LEU A 891 20.61 -0.70 32.95
CA LEU A 891 21.33 -1.65 33.80
C LEU A 891 22.63 -0.97 34.25
N THR A 892 22.94 -1.08 35.53
CA THR A 892 24.24 -0.62 36.04
C THR A 892 25.32 -1.64 35.64
N ASP A 893 26.55 -1.17 35.41
CA ASP A 893 27.69 -2.07 35.14
C ASP A 893 27.85 -3.14 36.23
N GLN A 894 27.50 -2.83 37.47
CA GLN A 894 27.47 -3.78 38.59
C GLN A 894 26.42 -4.90 38.40
N GLN A 895 25.24 -4.60 37.89
CA GLN A 895 24.22 -5.61 37.57
C GLN A 895 24.69 -6.52 36.42
N ILE A 896 25.41 -5.97 35.44
CA ILE A 896 26.00 -6.73 34.32
C ILE A 896 27.15 -7.65 34.80
N GLN A 897 27.90 -7.23 35.81
CA GLN A 897 28.99 -7.99 36.41
C GLN A 897 28.56 -9.06 37.42
N THR A 898 27.26 -9.16 37.75
CA THR A 898 26.79 -10.20 38.68
C THR A 898 27.10 -11.60 38.13
N GLN A 899 27.87 -12.37 38.90
CA GLN A 899 28.18 -13.75 38.54
C GLN A 899 26.91 -14.59 38.67
N LEU A 900 26.49 -15.21 37.56
CA LEU A 900 25.42 -16.19 37.58
C LEU A 900 25.88 -17.44 38.36
N PRO A 901 25.00 -18.04 39.18
CA PRO A 901 25.28 -19.31 39.86
C PRO A 901 25.88 -20.36 38.94
N SER A 902 26.82 -21.15 39.49
CA SER A 902 27.62 -22.08 38.71
C SER A 902 26.81 -23.24 38.11
N ASN A 903 25.61 -23.51 38.63
CA ASN A 903 24.68 -24.52 38.10
C ASN A 903 23.92 -24.08 36.82
N ILE A 904 23.88 -22.78 36.51
CA ILE A 904 23.18 -22.27 35.31
C ILE A 904 24.00 -22.60 34.05
N THR A 905 23.51 -23.54 33.26
CA THR A 905 24.16 -24.02 32.02
C THR A 905 23.54 -23.42 30.76
N LYS A 906 22.35 -22.84 30.84
CA LYS A 906 21.63 -22.27 29.71
C LYS A 906 21.03 -20.90 30.05
N LEU A 907 21.18 -19.95 29.14
CA LEU A 907 20.52 -18.64 29.19
C LEU A 907 19.65 -18.44 27.96
N SER A 908 18.49 -17.80 28.12
CA SER A 908 17.66 -17.38 26.98
C SER A 908 17.01 -16.03 27.18
N PHE A 909 16.91 -15.23 26.12
CA PHE A 909 16.32 -13.89 26.15
C PHE A 909 15.10 -13.84 25.25
N LYS A 910 14.02 -13.15 25.69
CA LYS A 910 12.82 -12.91 24.87
C LYS A 910 12.84 -11.56 24.15
N ASP A 911 13.60 -10.60 24.67
CA ASP A 911 13.66 -9.22 24.17
C ASP A 911 14.95 -8.95 23.37
N THR A 912 14.80 -8.36 22.18
CA THR A 912 15.87 -7.92 21.27
C THR A 912 16.76 -6.83 21.86
N ASN A 913 16.24 -5.98 22.75
CA ASN A 913 16.94 -4.78 23.21
C ASN A 913 17.94 -5.07 24.36
N ILE A 914 17.61 -6.01 25.25
CA ILE A 914 18.52 -6.43 26.33
C ILE A 914 19.78 -7.09 25.75
N ALA A 915 19.56 -7.83 24.67
CA ALA A 915 20.58 -8.43 23.84
C ALA A 915 21.60 -7.40 23.29
N GLN A 916 21.22 -6.12 23.18
CA GLN A 916 22.07 -5.03 22.67
C GLN A 916 22.91 -4.33 23.76
N ILE A 917 22.75 -4.66 25.05
CA ILE A 917 23.36 -3.89 26.16
C ILE A 917 24.91 -3.99 26.21
N THR A 918 25.57 -4.67 25.28
CA THR A 918 27.04 -4.66 25.19
C THR A 918 27.64 -4.12 23.88
N THR A 919 26.90 -3.40 23.03
CA THR A 919 27.53 -2.73 21.87
C THR A 919 26.95 -1.36 21.54
N TYR A 920 27.72 -0.30 21.82
CA TYR A 920 27.70 0.94 21.04
C TYR A 920 28.35 0.68 19.67
N SER A 921 27.56 0.44 18.62
CA SER A 921 27.97 0.66 17.22
C SER A 921 26.79 0.50 16.26
N THR A 922 26.60 1.46 15.36
CA THR A 922 25.48 1.57 14.41
C THR A 922 25.70 0.74 13.14
N SER A 923 24.99 -0.39 12.98
CA SER A 923 24.45 -0.88 11.69
C SER A 923 23.58 -2.13 11.87
N ASN A 924 22.54 -2.23 11.02
CA ASN A 924 21.31 -3.00 11.24
C ASN A 924 21.49 -4.54 11.27
N TYR A 925 20.84 -5.15 12.26
CA TYR A 925 20.82 -6.58 12.64
C TYR A 925 22.09 -7.11 13.33
N GLN A 926 22.36 -6.58 14.53
CA GLN A 926 23.38 -7.12 15.42
C GLN A 926 22.85 -8.30 16.25
N ARG A 927 23.65 -9.37 16.30
CA ARG A 927 23.47 -10.50 17.22
C ARG A 927 23.76 -10.02 18.65
N PRO A 928 23.09 -10.58 19.68
CA PRO A 928 23.47 -10.26 21.05
C PRO A 928 24.91 -10.71 21.31
N PHE A 929 25.73 -9.79 21.77
CA PHE A 929 27.08 -10.08 22.25
C PHE A 929 26.99 -10.38 23.75
N ILE A 930 27.59 -11.46 24.21
CA ILE A 930 27.95 -11.61 25.64
C ILE A 930 29.47 -11.43 25.67
N PRO A 931 30.04 -10.62 26.58
CA PRO A 931 31.48 -10.34 26.60
C PRO A 931 32.32 -11.62 26.50
N HIS A 932 33.47 -11.56 25.81
CA HIS A 932 34.39 -12.69 25.65
C HIS A 932 34.87 -13.30 26.99
N GLN A 933 34.76 -12.54 28.09
CA GLN A 933 35.04 -12.98 29.46
C GLN A 933 33.92 -13.84 30.09
N SER A 934 32.78 -14.01 29.41
CA SER A 934 31.73 -14.90 29.89
C SER A 934 32.04 -16.35 29.59
N ASN A 935 31.71 -17.23 30.54
CA ASN A 935 31.78 -18.67 30.36
C ASN A 935 30.64 -19.21 29.47
N PHE A 936 29.91 -18.37 28.72
CA PHE A 936 28.80 -18.79 27.87
C PHE A 936 29.13 -18.61 26.38
N GLU A 937 28.75 -19.57 25.56
CA GLU A 937 28.81 -19.53 24.10
C GLU A 937 27.41 -19.47 23.50
N PHE A 938 27.27 -18.71 22.42
CA PHE A 938 26.01 -18.63 21.67
C PHE A 938 25.79 -19.92 20.87
N ILE A 939 24.63 -20.55 21.05
CA ILE A 939 24.28 -21.80 20.35
C ILE A 939 23.34 -21.58 19.18
N GLY A 940 22.50 -20.53 19.22
CA GLY A 940 21.62 -20.21 18.11
C GLY A 940 20.44 -19.31 18.45
N THR A 941 19.79 -18.83 17.39
CA THR A 941 18.52 -18.09 17.45
C THR A 941 17.39 -19.04 17.10
N PHE A 942 16.41 -19.15 17.98
CA PHE A 942 15.18 -19.90 17.76
C PHE A 942 14.03 -18.93 17.53
N TYR A 943 13.05 -19.35 16.72
CA TYR A 943 11.91 -18.52 16.33
C TYR A 943 10.63 -19.21 16.75
N SER A 944 9.70 -18.45 17.32
CA SER A 944 8.31 -18.86 17.49
C SER A 944 7.41 -17.78 16.90
N SER A 945 6.50 -18.19 16.01
CA SER A 945 5.50 -17.31 15.39
C SER A 945 4.15 -17.62 16.02
N THR A 946 3.45 -16.58 16.50
CA THR A 946 2.05 -16.72 16.89
C THR A 946 1.17 -16.57 15.65
N ARG A 947 0.18 -17.46 15.47
CA ARG A 947 -0.61 -17.56 14.23
C ARG A 947 -1.38 -16.30 13.86
N ILE A 948 -1.58 -15.38 14.81
CA ILE A 948 -2.58 -14.31 14.68
C ILE A 948 -1.97 -12.92 14.64
N THR A 949 -0.91 -12.66 15.42
CA THR A 949 -0.17 -11.40 15.27
C THR A 949 0.88 -11.46 14.15
N ASN A 950 1.22 -12.67 13.68
CA ASN A 950 2.40 -12.94 12.85
C ASN A 950 3.71 -12.40 13.47
N ALA A 951 3.72 -12.01 14.75
CA ALA A 951 4.91 -11.53 15.41
C ALA A 951 5.89 -12.70 15.61
N LEU A 952 7.11 -12.51 15.12
CA LEU A 952 8.22 -13.42 15.36
C LEU A 952 8.83 -13.09 16.73
N HIS A 953 8.69 -14.01 17.68
CA HIS A 953 9.46 -13.96 18.91
C HIS A 953 10.80 -14.65 18.67
N HIS A 954 11.87 -13.87 18.79
CA HIS A 954 13.23 -14.36 18.74
C HIS A 954 13.64 -14.82 20.14
N THR A 955 14.21 -16.02 20.22
CA THR A 955 14.85 -16.53 21.45
C THR A 955 16.30 -16.84 21.15
N TRP A 956 17.21 -16.05 21.69
CA TRP A 956 18.66 -16.36 21.65
C TRP A 956 19.01 -17.30 22.77
N VAL A 957 19.79 -18.33 22.48
CA VAL A 957 20.20 -19.33 23.46
C VAL A 957 21.72 -19.35 23.59
N TYR A 958 22.17 -19.26 24.83
CA TYR A 958 23.56 -19.42 25.21
C TYR A 958 23.72 -20.64 26.10
N GLN A 959 24.83 -21.34 25.96
CA GLN A 959 25.20 -22.48 26.80
C GLN A 959 26.54 -22.21 27.46
N ARG A 960 26.73 -22.66 28.69
CA ARG A 960 28.03 -22.55 29.32
C ARG A 960 29.06 -23.41 28.58
N LYS A 961 30.21 -22.84 28.24
CA LYS A 961 31.38 -23.54 27.73
C LYS A 961 31.75 -24.64 28.71
N LYS A 962 31.94 -25.85 28.21
CA LYS A 962 32.57 -26.91 29.03
C LYS A 962 34.02 -26.50 29.22
N GLU A 963 34.42 -26.22 30.45
CA GLU A 963 35.83 -26.18 30.81
C GLU A 963 36.37 -27.59 30.57
N TYR A 964 37.03 -27.79 29.43
CA TYR A 964 37.88 -28.95 29.26
C TYR A 964 39.04 -28.71 30.21
N ASN A 965 39.01 -29.37 31.37
CA ASN A 965 40.21 -29.53 32.17
C ASN A 965 41.21 -30.30 31.31
N ILE A 966 42.08 -29.56 30.62
CA ILE A 966 43.30 -30.10 30.03
C ILE A 966 44.22 -30.31 31.23
N ASN A 967 44.07 -31.45 31.89
CA ASN A 967 45.07 -32.03 32.76
C ASN A 967 45.63 -33.27 32.07
#